data_AF-A0A537CMD0-F1
#
_entry.id   AF-A0A537CMD0-F1
#
_cell.length_a   1.000
_cell.length_b   1.000
_cell.length_c   1.000
_cell.angle_alpha   90.00
_cell.angle_beta   90.00
_cell.angle_gamma   90.00
#
_symmetry.space_group_name_H-M   'P 1'
#
loop_
_entity.id
_entity.type
_entity.pdbx_description
1 polymer ?
#
loop_
_entity_poly.entity_id
_entity_poly.type
_entity_poly.pdbx_seq_one_letter_code
_entity_poly.pdbx_strand_id
1 'polypeptide(L)'
;MKPRRVSLGKTARPSLTGILSRTRLFALLDRGREGPAVWVSGPPGCGKTTLVASWLDHASVPYLWYQLDEGDADVATFFYYLSLAAADLEAGEGERLPLLTPEYQASLAVFTRRYFQRLFAQLKPPFAVVFDGYHEVPASSPLHEVMRTALQELPPGGCAILVSRGDPPASLARLRANRALAHIGWEALRLTRDETASIVAQRLPALPPGSLDALYARTEGWAAGLVLILEQAKVTGSIAGPPDSSTPKLVFDYLAGEIFQKSDARTQAFLLNTAFLPQMTTRIAEELTADADAGKMLAELHRNNYFVALRETQPEPLYQYHPMLRDFLQARAEEALSKDRKRQLQRSAAALMERAGPVEDAVALYRESHEWHEMARLIDRHAAAILAQGRGETLARWVEELPPEVQVKHPWTIHWAAASRAPLAPREARLLYERAFELFRAQAQPDARGMVLACSGAMDAILYELDDFSLLDRWIAVLDATAARDAALASPEAEARVATSMFIALTLRQPQRGDIGAWIERALNASRDVDDVNVRIFVGLMAALTLMWTGLFSRAAELIESMRHAAATPGVTTFMRLTLKTSEAMHGALTADSDTCPKAMREGLELARATGVHTWSFQLLAYGYGGALARQDLEAAAGIAR
;
A
#
# COMPACT_ATOMS: atom_id res chain seq x y z
N MET A 1 -27.23 -10.68 7.95
CA MET A 1 -25.87 -11.25 7.90
C MET A 1 -24.92 -10.13 7.50
N LYS A 2 -23.97 -9.75 8.35
CA LYS A 2 -22.91 -8.79 7.96
C LYS A 2 -22.07 -9.45 6.84
N PRO A 3 -21.66 -8.74 5.78
CA PRO A 3 -20.76 -9.30 4.77
C PRO A 3 -19.47 -9.81 5.45
N ARG A 4 -19.12 -11.08 5.20
CA ARG A 4 -17.87 -11.69 5.68
C ARG A 4 -16.69 -10.97 5.01
N ARG A 5 -15.72 -10.53 5.81
CA ARG A 5 -14.58 -9.68 5.40
C ARG A 5 -13.48 -10.48 4.70
N VAL A 6 -12.75 -9.82 3.80
CA VAL A 6 -11.68 -10.40 2.96
C VAL A 6 -10.34 -10.20 3.66
N SER A 7 -9.84 -11.24 4.34
CA SER A 7 -8.46 -11.21 4.85
C SER A 7 -7.50 -11.53 3.71
N LEU A 8 -6.49 -10.69 3.49
CA LEU A 8 -5.54 -10.83 2.39
C LEU A 8 -4.32 -11.67 2.80
N GLY A 9 -3.61 -12.27 1.83
CA GLY A 9 -2.36 -13.00 2.10
C GLY A 9 -1.32 -12.16 2.84
N LYS A 10 -1.33 -10.83 2.59
CA LYS A 10 -0.46 -9.84 3.24
C LYS A 10 -0.76 -9.62 4.73
N THR A 11 -1.97 -9.92 5.19
CA THR A 11 -2.43 -9.65 6.57
C THR A 11 -2.75 -10.91 7.36
N ALA A 12 -2.80 -12.07 6.69
CA ALA A 12 -3.10 -13.34 7.31
C ALA A 12 -1.85 -14.03 7.85
N ARG A 13 -1.92 -14.57 9.06
CA ARG A 13 -0.88 -15.43 9.65
C ARG A 13 -0.82 -16.77 8.90
N PRO A 14 0.37 -17.35 8.67
CA PRO A 14 0.47 -18.71 8.15
C PRO A 14 -0.03 -19.76 9.14
N SER A 15 -0.84 -20.69 8.66
CA SER A 15 -1.33 -21.88 9.35
C SER A 15 -0.23 -22.95 9.42
N LEU A 16 -0.08 -23.50 10.63
CA LEU A 16 1.01 -24.38 11.01
C LEU A 16 0.49 -25.81 11.26
N THR A 17 1.17 -26.84 10.73
CA THR A 17 0.83 -28.24 10.94
C THR A 17 2.05 -29.09 11.32
N GLY A 18 1.91 -29.91 12.36
CA GLY A 18 2.97 -30.86 12.77
C GLY A 18 4.28 -30.19 13.19
N ILE A 19 4.20 -29.10 13.95
CA ILE A 19 5.35 -28.28 14.33
C ILE A 19 5.79 -28.59 15.76
N LEU A 20 7.11 -28.69 15.97
CA LEU A 20 7.70 -28.84 17.29
C LEU A 20 7.57 -27.53 18.08
N SER A 21 7.01 -27.61 19.29
CA SER A 21 7.00 -26.47 20.23
C SER A 21 8.38 -26.23 20.80
N ARG A 22 8.94 -25.05 20.52
CA ARG A 22 10.30 -24.67 20.95
C ARG A 22 10.24 -23.81 22.21
N THR A 23 9.88 -24.43 23.34
CA THR A 23 9.60 -23.74 24.61
C THR A 23 10.73 -22.81 25.09
N ARG A 24 11.99 -23.17 24.82
CA ARG A 24 13.16 -22.31 25.09
C ARG A 24 13.07 -20.97 24.36
N LEU A 25 12.62 -20.97 23.10
CA LEU A 25 12.45 -19.76 22.29
C LEU A 25 11.19 -18.99 22.67
N PHE A 26 10.12 -19.68 23.08
CA PHE A 26 8.94 -19.03 23.64
C PHE A 26 9.31 -18.22 24.88
N ALA A 27 10.12 -18.79 25.79
CA ALA A 27 10.63 -18.06 26.95
C ALA A 27 11.50 -16.83 26.58
N LEU A 28 12.19 -16.85 25.43
CA LEU A 28 12.91 -15.67 24.93
C LEU A 28 11.96 -14.59 24.41
N LEU A 29 10.90 -14.99 23.71
CA LEU A 29 9.84 -14.07 23.26
C LEU A 29 9.06 -13.49 24.44
N ASP A 30 8.76 -14.30 25.45
CA ASP A 30 8.05 -13.88 26.65
C ASP A 30 8.86 -12.90 27.52
N ARG A 31 10.19 -13.05 27.56
CA ARG A 31 11.08 -12.04 28.15
C ARG A 31 11.19 -10.81 27.25
N GLY A 32 11.29 -11.00 25.94
CA GLY A 32 11.43 -9.92 24.97
C GLY A 32 10.23 -8.97 24.95
N ARG A 33 9.01 -9.50 25.10
CA ARG A 33 7.76 -8.72 25.12
C ARG A 33 7.55 -7.88 26.39
N GLU A 34 8.44 -8.00 27.39
CA GLU A 34 8.46 -7.04 28.50
C GLU A 34 8.90 -5.65 28.01
N GLY A 35 9.66 -5.60 26.90
CA GLY A 35 9.95 -4.38 26.15
C GLY A 35 9.00 -4.16 24.98
N PRO A 36 9.11 -3.00 24.30
CA PRO A 36 8.19 -2.65 23.22
C PRO A 36 8.42 -3.48 21.94
N ALA A 37 9.61 -4.06 21.75
CA ALA A 37 9.93 -4.74 20.50
C ALA A 37 10.89 -5.93 20.63
N VAL A 38 10.67 -6.94 19.79
CA VAL A 38 11.57 -8.09 19.58
C VAL A 38 11.95 -8.19 18.12
N TRP A 39 13.25 -8.25 17.83
CA TRP A 39 13.78 -8.55 16.52
C TRP A 39 14.19 -10.02 16.44
N VAL A 40 13.65 -10.74 15.47
CA VAL A 40 13.99 -12.14 15.18
C VAL A 40 14.74 -12.20 13.86
N SER A 41 16.02 -12.58 13.89
CA SER A 41 16.84 -12.67 12.68
C SER A 41 17.60 -13.98 12.53
N GLY A 42 17.77 -14.39 11.28
CA GLY A 42 18.45 -15.62 10.90
C GLY A 42 18.25 -15.96 9.42
N PRO A 43 19.00 -16.94 8.90
CA PRO A 43 18.99 -17.29 7.48
C PRO A 43 17.60 -17.76 6.98
N PRO A 44 17.35 -17.80 5.66
CA PRO A 44 16.16 -18.44 5.10
C PRO A 44 15.96 -19.87 5.65
N GLY A 45 14.69 -20.28 5.87
CA GLY A 45 14.39 -21.64 6.31
C GLY A 45 14.77 -22.00 7.77
N CYS A 46 15.28 -21.07 8.59
CA CYS A 46 15.55 -21.38 10.01
C CYS A 46 14.31 -21.42 10.92
N GLY A 47 13.11 -21.15 10.38
CA GLY A 47 11.86 -21.24 11.12
C GLY A 47 11.46 -19.99 11.91
N LYS A 48 11.90 -18.78 11.50
CA LYS A 48 11.54 -17.51 12.18
C LYS A 48 10.02 -17.28 12.19
N THR A 49 9.40 -17.31 11.01
CA THR A 49 7.95 -17.16 10.84
C THR A 49 7.19 -18.22 11.63
N THR A 50 7.65 -19.48 11.54
CA THR A 50 7.10 -20.62 12.29
C THR A 50 7.21 -20.42 13.81
N LEU A 51 8.33 -19.91 14.30
CA LEU A 51 8.52 -19.60 15.72
C LEU A 51 7.49 -18.57 16.20
N VAL A 52 7.36 -17.45 15.50
CA VAL A 52 6.46 -16.38 15.92
C VAL A 52 5.00 -16.83 15.84
N ALA A 53 4.62 -17.49 14.74
CA ALA A 53 3.27 -17.99 14.57
C ALA A 53 2.91 -19.06 15.63
N SER A 54 3.80 -19.99 15.96
CA SER A 54 3.55 -20.99 17.02
C SER A 54 3.57 -20.40 18.43
N TRP A 55 4.40 -19.38 18.67
CA TRP A 55 4.38 -18.65 19.94
C TRP A 55 3.06 -17.91 20.15
N LEU A 56 2.48 -17.31 19.11
CA LEU A 56 1.17 -16.65 19.21
C LEU A 56 0.06 -17.62 19.65
N ASP A 57 0.06 -18.84 19.09
CA ASP A 57 -0.89 -19.89 19.50
C ASP A 57 -0.67 -20.28 20.98
N HIS A 58 0.59 -20.44 21.38
CA HIS A 58 0.94 -20.80 22.76
C HIS A 58 0.59 -19.70 23.77
N ALA A 59 0.94 -18.45 23.47
CA ALA A 59 0.75 -17.30 24.33
C ALA A 59 -0.72 -16.84 24.39
N SER A 60 -1.54 -17.24 23.41
CA SER A 60 -2.97 -16.88 23.31
C SER A 60 -3.22 -15.37 23.40
N VAL A 61 -2.32 -14.56 22.83
CA VAL A 61 -2.45 -13.09 22.79
C VAL A 61 -3.14 -12.65 21.50
N PRO A 62 -4.05 -11.67 21.55
CA PRO A 62 -4.53 -10.97 20.36
C PRO A 62 -3.35 -10.45 19.53
N TYR A 63 -3.44 -10.59 18.21
CA TYR A 63 -2.35 -10.17 17.34
C TYR A 63 -2.84 -9.53 16.04
N LEU A 64 -2.01 -8.63 15.51
CA LEU A 64 -2.06 -8.18 14.13
C LEU A 64 -0.86 -8.78 13.40
N TRP A 65 -1.08 -9.38 12.23
CA TRP A 65 -0.01 -9.90 11.38
C TRP A 65 0.10 -9.07 10.10
N TYR A 66 1.31 -8.67 9.74
CA TYR A 66 1.60 -7.95 8.51
C TYR A 66 2.84 -8.56 7.83
N GLN A 67 2.68 -8.99 6.59
CA GLN A 67 3.76 -9.44 5.72
C GLN A 67 4.29 -8.24 4.93
N LEU A 68 5.53 -7.85 5.19
CA LEU A 68 6.27 -6.88 4.42
C LEU A 68 6.81 -7.49 3.13
N ASP A 69 6.75 -6.71 2.06
CA ASP A 69 7.34 -6.99 0.74
C ASP A 69 7.90 -5.70 0.11
N GLU A 70 8.49 -5.80 -1.08
CA GLU A 70 9.04 -4.66 -1.82
C GLU A 70 7.99 -3.59 -2.17
N GLY A 71 6.70 -3.95 -2.21
CA GLY A 71 5.60 -3.02 -2.45
C GLY A 71 5.41 -2.00 -1.32
N ASP A 72 5.85 -2.33 -0.10
CA ASP A 72 5.81 -1.44 1.06
C ASP A 72 6.90 -0.35 1.03
N ALA A 73 7.74 -0.32 -0.02
CA ALA A 73 8.63 0.80 -0.27
C ALA A 73 7.85 2.12 -0.43
N ASP A 74 6.67 2.06 -1.07
CA ASP A 74 5.66 3.12 -1.03
C ASP A 74 4.95 3.06 0.34
N VAL A 75 5.24 4.03 1.21
CA VAL A 75 4.72 4.07 2.57
C VAL A 75 3.18 4.17 2.61
N ALA A 76 2.54 4.74 1.57
CA ALA A 76 1.08 4.76 1.51
C ALA A 76 0.51 3.36 1.32
N THR A 77 1.21 2.49 0.57
CA THR A 77 0.85 1.07 0.43
C THR A 77 0.89 0.36 1.79
N PHE A 78 1.93 0.62 2.59
CA PHE A 78 2.03 0.07 3.94
C PHE A 78 0.85 0.48 4.83
N PHE A 79 0.54 1.77 4.94
CA PHE A 79 -0.58 2.25 5.76
C PHE A 79 -1.94 1.77 5.27
N TYR A 80 -2.13 1.67 3.95
CA TYR A 80 -3.35 1.14 3.35
C TYR A 80 -3.58 -0.32 3.78
N TYR A 81 -2.63 -1.22 3.52
CA TYR A 81 -2.80 -2.62 3.89
C TYR A 81 -2.85 -2.85 5.40
N LEU A 82 -2.13 -2.04 6.19
CA LEU A 82 -2.19 -2.12 7.64
C LEU A 82 -3.58 -1.70 8.16
N SER A 83 -4.23 -0.75 7.49
CA SER A 83 -5.61 -0.35 7.82
C SER A 83 -6.62 -1.46 7.52
N LEU A 84 -6.40 -2.23 6.45
CA LEU A 84 -7.20 -3.42 6.15
C LEU A 84 -6.98 -4.52 7.18
N ALA A 85 -5.73 -4.76 7.59
CA ALA A 85 -5.39 -5.73 8.63
C ALA A 85 -6.07 -5.39 9.97
N ALA A 86 -6.05 -4.12 10.34
CA ALA A 86 -6.69 -3.64 11.56
C ALA A 86 -8.22 -3.74 11.49
N ALA A 87 -8.82 -3.44 10.33
CA ALA A 87 -10.25 -3.56 10.12
C ALA A 87 -10.75 -5.00 10.31
N ASP A 88 -9.92 -6.02 10.07
CA ASP A 88 -10.28 -7.43 10.30
C ASP A 88 -10.35 -7.79 11.79
N LEU A 89 -9.68 -7.04 12.69
CA LEU A 89 -9.59 -7.37 14.12
C LEU A 89 -10.83 -6.97 14.93
N GLU A 90 -11.66 -6.02 14.47
CA GLU A 90 -12.86 -5.57 15.20
C GLU A 90 -14.17 -5.61 14.41
N ALA A 91 -15.17 -6.31 14.95
CA ALA A 91 -16.58 -6.29 14.51
C ALA A 91 -17.38 -5.05 15.00
N GLY A 92 -16.71 -4.01 15.54
CA GLY A 92 -17.30 -2.87 16.27
C GLY A 92 -16.93 -1.47 15.74
N GLU A 93 -17.56 -0.46 16.33
CA GLU A 93 -17.67 0.98 15.96
C GLU A 93 -16.37 1.80 16.04
N GLY A 94 -15.20 1.20 15.82
CA GLY A 94 -13.91 1.91 15.81
C GLY A 94 -13.83 2.96 14.69
N GLU A 95 -13.19 4.11 14.97
CA GLU A 95 -12.90 5.12 13.96
C GLU A 95 -12.00 4.51 12.87
N ARG A 96 -12.39 4.66 11.59
CA ARG A 96 -11.57 4.18 10.47
C ARG A 96 -10.17 4.82 10.53
N LEU A 97 -9.15 4.00 10.36
CA LEU A 97 -7.78 4.49 10.28
C LEU A 97 -7.60 5.36 9.03
N PRO A 98 -6.91 6.51 9.13
CA PRO A 98 -6.73 7.42 8.01
C PRO A 98 -5.76 6.83 6.99
N LEU A 99 -5.96 7.17 5.71
CA LEU A 99 -5.02 6.87 4.64
C LEU A 99 -3.92 7.93 4.59
N LEU A 100 -2.72 7.53 4.18
CA LEU A 100 -1.64 8.48 3.93
C LEU A 100 -1.86 9.13 2.55
N THR A 101 -2.49 10.30 2.55
CA THR A 101 -2.68 11.11 1.33
C THR A 101 -1.57 12.15 1.20
N PRO A 102 -1.35 12.71 -0.01
CA PRO A 102 -0.30 13.71 -0.27
C PRO A 102 -0.26 14.91 0.70
N GLU A 103 -1.41 15.31 1.26
CA GLU A 103 -1.51 16.41 2.22
C GLU A 103 -0.69 16.21 3.51
N TYR A 104 -0.35 14.96 3.85
CA TYR A 104 0.44 14.61 5.04
C TYR A 104 1.95 14.61 4.80
N GLN A 105 2.42 14.80 3.56
CA GLN A 105 3.83 14.61 3.24
C GLN A 105 4.77 15.57 3.97
N ALA A 106 4.33 16.81 4.20
CA ALA A 106 5.09 17.78 4.98
C ALA A 106 5.32 17.34 6.44
N SER A 107 4.59 16.33 6.94
CA SER A 107 4.69 15.84 8.32
C SER A 107 4.37 14.35 8.44
N LEU A 108 5.06 13.52 7.65
CA LEU A 108 4.96 12.05 7.73
C LEU A 108 5.12 11.52 9.17
N ALA A 109 5.99 12.14 9.97
CA ALA A 109 6.20 11.77 11.37
C ALA A 109 4.95 12.01 12.25
N VAL A 110 4.25 13.12 12.05
CA VAL A 110 3.01 13.46 12.80
C VAL A 110 1.89 12.52 12.41
N PHE A 111 1.72 12.27 11.10
CA PHE A 111 0.77 11.30 10.59
C PHE A 111 1.05 9.91 11.18
N THR A 112 2.29 9.44 11.10
CA THR A 112 2.72 8.13 11.59
C THR A 112 2.40 7.97 13.07
N ARG A 113 2.80 8.94 13.90
CA ARG A 113 2.52 8.93 15.34
C ARG A 113 1.03 8.77 15.61
N ARG A 114 0.19 9.60 14.98
CA ARG A 114 -1.27 9.58 15.18
C ARG A 114 -1.90 8.30 14.68
N TYR A 115 -1.45 7.80 13.53
CA TYR A 115 -1.93 6.55 12.96
C TYR A 115 -1.71 5.40 13.95
N PHE A 116 -0.48 5.26 14.47
CA PHE A 116 -0.15 4.19 15.41
C PHE A 116 -0.82 4.37 16.78
N GLN A 117 -0.96 5.60 17.27
CA GLN A 117 -1.75 5.86 18.48
C GLN A 117 -3.21 5.40 18.32
N ARG A 118 -3.84 5.69 17.17
CA ARG A 118 -5.21 5.24 16.86
C ARG A 118 -5.28 3.73 16.70
N LEU A 119 -4.35 3.13 15.96
CA LEU A 119 -4.28 1.69 15.76
C LEU A 119 -4.13 0.96 17.10
N PHE A 120 -3.17 1.34 17.93
CA PHE A 120 -2.92 0.68 19.20
C PHE A 120 -4.03 0.90 20.23
N ALA A 121 -4.75 2.03 20.16
CA ALA A 121 -5.94 2.25 20.99
C ALA A 121 -7.10 1.28 20.64
N GLN A 122 -7.11 0.71 19.43
CA GLN A 122 -8.09 -0.30 19.01
C GLN A 122 -7.70 -1.72 19.46
N LEU A 123 -6.46 -1.92 19.94
CA LEU A 123 -5.98 -3.23 20.36
C LEU A 123 -6.00 -3.35 21.89
N LYS A 124 -6.69 -4.37 22.40
CA LYS A 124 -6.77 -4.63 23.85
C LYS A 124 -5.46 -5.25 24.37
N PRO A 125 -4.72 -4.60 25.29
CA PRO A 125 -3.52 -5.20 25.88
C PRO A 125 -3.86 -6.43 26.76
N PRO A 126 -2.98 -7.44 26.83
CA PRO A 126 -1.73 -7.56 26.07
C PRO A 126 -1.98 -7.95 24.60
N PHE A 127 -1.21 -7.39 23.67
CA PHE A 127 -1.31 -7.73 22.24
C PHE A 127 0.05 -7.76 21.56
N ALA A 128 0.13 -8.43 20.40
CA ALA A 128 1.31 -8.48 19.55
C ALA A 128 1.05 -7.88 18.16
N VAL A 129 2.03 -7.18 17.59
CA VAL A 129 2.00 -6.76 16.18
C VAL A 129 3.21 -7.37 15.47
N VAL A 130 2.97 -8.26 14.52
CA VAL A 130 4.02 -8.97 13.81
C VAL A 130 4.26 -8.34 12.44
N PHE A 131 5.51 -7.97 12.18
CA PHE A 131 6.00 -7.52 10.88
C PHE A 131 6.95 -8.58 10.34
N ASP A 132 6.44 -9.47 9.48
CA ASP A 132 7.22 -10.53 8.87
C ASP A 132 7.77 -10.10 7.50
N GLY A 133 8.98 -10.52 7.15
CA GLY A 133 9.57 -10.16 5.86
C GLY A 133 10.32 -8.81 5.84
N TYR A 134 10.78 -8.29 6.97
CA TYR A 134 11.37 -6.94 7.04
C TYR A 134 12.57 -6.70 6.09
N HIS A 135 13.28 -7.75 5.71
CA HIS A 135 14.40 -7.71 4.79
C HIS A 135 14.02 -7.38 3.34
N GLU A 136 12.73 -7.49 2.98
CA GLU A 136 12.21 -7.10 1.66
C GLU A 136 12.08 -5.57 1.52
N VAL A 137 12.11 -4.83 2.65
CA VAL A 137 12.06 -3.37 2.64
C VAL A 137 13.42 -2.81 2.19
N PRO A 138 13.48 -1.99 1.13
CA PRO A 138 14.73 -1.39 0.67
C PRO A 138 15.37 -0.50 1.75
N ALA A 139 16.70 -0.55 1.88
CA ALA A 139 17.43 0.19 2.91
C ALA A 139 17.23 1.72 2.87
N SER A 140 16.90 2.28 1.70
CA SER A 140 16.59 3.69 1.50
C SER A 140 15.14 4.07 1.81
N SER A 141 14.28 3.11 2.13
CA SER A 141 12.84 3.35 2.30
C SER A 141 12.57 4.21 3.56
N PRO A 142 11.70 5.22 3.47
CA PRO A 142 11.24 5.98 4.64
C PRO A 142 10.45 5.12 5.64
N LEU A 143 10.04 3.89 5.26
CA LEU A 143 9.38 2.95 6.15
C LEU A 143 10.23 2.63 7.39
N HIS A 144 11.56 2.67 7.32
CA HIS A 144 12.41 2.46 8.49
C HIS A 144 12.22 3.50 9.60
N GLU A 145 11.94 4.75 9.24
CA GLU A 145 11.62 5.84 10.19
C GLU A 145 10.18 5.76 10.68
N VAL A 146 9.26 5.34 9.81
CA VAL A 146 7.87 5.02 10.18
C VAL A 146 7.85 3.94 11.26
N MET A 147 8.58 2.85 11.04
CA MET A 147 8.70 1.75 12.00
C MET A 147 9.35 2.19 13.30
N ARG A 148 10.41 3.00 13.27
CA ARG A 148 11.00 3.58 14.48
C ARG A 148 9.97 4.36 15.29
N THR A 149 9.15 5.18 14.63
CA THR A 149 8.09 5.98 15.26
C THR A 149 6.98 5.08 15.81
N ALA A 150 6.54 4.08 15.04
CA ALA A 150 5.55 3.08 15.47
C ALA A 150 5.95 2.41 16.80
N LEU A 151 7.21 1.97 16.91
CA LEU A 151 7.72 1.30 18.11
C LEU A 151 7.78 2.23 19.33
N GLN A 152 7.91 3.54 19.13
CA GLN A 152 7.90 4.53 20.21
C GLN A 152 6.50 4.82 20.75
N GLU A 153 5.47 4.61 19.94
CA GLU A 153 4.07 4.86 20.31
C GLU A 153 3.38 3.62 20.90
N LEU A 154 4.08 2.49 21.01
CA LEU A 154 3.51 1.26 21.58
C LEU A 154 3.14 1.47 23.06
N PRO A 155 1.89 1.19 23.45
CA PRO A 155 1.46 1.30 24.83
C PRO A 155 2.02 0.15 25.68
N PRO A 156 2.07 0.31 27.02
CA PRO A 156 2.37 -0.80 27.92
C PRO A 156 1.47 -2.01 27.66
N GLY A 157 2.07 -3.20 27.56
CA GLY A 157 1.37 -4.45 27.20
C GLY A 157 1.24 -4.71 25.69
N GLY A 158 1.62 -3.76 24.83
CA GLY A 158 1.80 -3.97 23.40
C GLY A 158 3.25 -4.36 23.08
N CYS A 159 3.45 -5.35 22.20
CA CYS A 159 4.77 -5.76 21.74
C CYS A 159 4.80 -5.90 20.22
N ALA A 160 5.78 -5.29 19.56
CA ALA A 160 6.06 -5.55 18.15
C ALA A 160 7.08 -6.67 17.96
N ILE A 161 6.83 -7.59 17.03
CA ILE A 161 7.77 -8.64 16.65
C ILE A 161 8.15 -8.43 15.19
N LEU A 162 9.42 -8.12 14.94
CA LEU A 162 9.95 -7.87 13.59
C LEU A 162 10.78 -9.07 13.16
N VAL A 163 10.40 -9.70 12.05
CA VAL A 163 11.07 -10.89 11.52
C VAL A 163 11.86 -10.52 10.27
N SER A 164 13.17 -10.79 10.28
CA SER A 164 14.09 -10.42 9.20
C SER A 164 15.13 -11.50 8.90
N ARG A 165 15.78 -11.43 7.74
CA ARG A 165 16.99 -12.23 7.45
C ARG A 165 18.25 -11.59 8.02
N GLY A 166 18.27 -10.27 8.18
CA GLY A 166 19.43 -9.50 8.61
C GLY A 166 19.25 -8.82 9.96
N ASP A 167 20.25 -8.01 10.33
CA ASP A 167 20.23 -7.19 11.53
C ASP A 167 19.25 -6.01 11.43
N PRO A 168 18.82 -5.43 12.57
CA PRO A 168 17.99 -4.24 12.56
C PRO A 168 18.66 -3.07 11.82
N PRO A 169 17.91 -2.27 11.03
CA PRO A 169 18.46 -1.11 10.34
C PRO A 169 18.95 -0.04 11.31
N ALA A 170 19.79 0.88 10.81
CA ALA A 170 20.41 1.93 11.61
C ALA A 170 19.39 2.85 12.32
N SER A 171 18.20 3.06 11.74
CA SER A 171 17.11 3.83 12.37
C SER A 171 16.70 3.26 13.74
N LEU A 172 16.85 1.95 13.96
CA LEU A 172 16.51 1.28 15.21
C LEU A 172 17.68 1.19 16.19
N ALA A 173 18.86 1.76 15.86
CA ALA A 173 20.06 1.68 16.70
C ALA A 173 19.85 2.23 18.12
N ARG A 174 19.07 3.31 18.27
CA ARG A 174 18.75 3.89 19.59
C ARG A 174 17.90 2.96 20.46
N LEU A 175 16.94 2.25 19.86
CA LEU A 175 16.12 1.26 20.58
C LEU A 175 16.99 0.08 21.05
N ARG A 176 17.97 -0.34 20.23
CA ARG A 176 18.96 -1.35 20.63
C ARG A 176 19.83 -0.87 21.78
N ALA A 177 20.40 0.34 21.68
CA ALA A 177 21.26 0.92 22.72
C ALA A 177 20.53 1.05 24.07
N ASN A 178 19.24 1.39 24.04
CA ASN A 178 18.41 1.53 25.22
C ASN A 178 17.80 0.20 25.72
N ARG A 179 18.18 -0.95 25.14
CA ARG A 179 17.61 -2.28 25.43
C ARG A 179 16.08 -2.36 25.27
N ALA A 180 15.51 -1.49 24.45
CA ALA A 180 14.09 -1.48 24.09
C ALA A 180 13.78 -2.40 22.89
N LEU A 181 14.81 -2.93 22.22
CA LEU A 181 14.68 -3.94 21.16
C LEU A 181 15.42 -5.21 21.58
N ALA A 182 14.68 -6.22 22.03
CA ALA A 182 15.24 -7.55 22.31
C ALA A 182 15.64 -8.23 21.00
N HIS A 183 16.72 -9.02 21.00
CA HIS A 183 17.22 -9.68 19.79
C HIS A 183 17.30 -11.20 19.96
N ILE A 184 16.63 -11.92 19.06
CA ILE A 184 16.72 -13.38 18.91
C ILE A 184 17.41 -13.64 17.57
N GLY A 185 18.73 -13.82 17.63
CA GLY A 185 19.57 -14.08 16.45
C GLY A 185 19.68 -15.55 16.08
N TRP A 186 20.43 -15.82 15.02
CA TRP A 186 20.64 -17.16 14.47
C TRP A 186 21.09 -18.19 15.51
N GLU A 187 22.06 -17.87 16.36
CA GLU A 187 22.56 -18.81 17.38
C GLU A 187 21.47 -19.32 18.33
N ALA A 188 20.51 -18.46 18.68
CA ALA A 188 19.36 -18.88 19.48
C ALA A 188 18.40 -19.75 18.67
N LEU A 189 18.18 -19.41 17.40
CA LEU A 189 17.24 -20.08 16.49
C LEU A 189 17.71 -21.46 16.01
N ARG A 190 19.00 -21.77 16.07
CA ARG A 190 19.51 -23.11 15.72
C ARG A 190 18.76 -24.17 16.51
N LEU A 191 18.33 -25.22 15.81
CA LEU A 191 17.79 -26.40 16.49
C LEU A 191 18.87 -26.93 17.42
N THR A 192 18.48 -27.20 18.66
CA THR A 192 19.32 -27.96 19.60
C THR A 192 19.28 -29.43 19.23
N ARG A 193 20.24 -30.21 19.75
CA ARG A 193 20.26 -31.67 19.55
C ARG A 193 18.95 -32.34 19.99
N ASP A 194 18.35 -31.90 21.09
CA ASP A 194 17.09 -32.43 21.61
C ASP A 194 15.89 -32.05 20.72
N GLU A 195 15.88 -30.83 20.19
CA GLU A 195 14.88 -30.39 19.21
C GLU A 195 15.01 -31.19 17.91
N THR A 196 16.23 -31.41 17.41
CA THR A 196 16.50 -32.27 16.25
C THR A 196 16.02 -33.69 16.50
N ALA A 197 16.35 -34.29 17.65
CA ALA A 197 15.90 -35.64 18.01
C ALA A 197 14.37 -35.74 18.00
N SER A 198 13.69 -34.74 18.56
CA SER A 198 12.23 -34.68 18.62
C SER A 198 11.59 -34.59 17.22
N ILE A 199 12.13 -33.75 16.34
CA ILE A 199 11.66 -33.64 14.95
C ILE A 199 11.88 -34.95 14.19
N VAL A 200 13.06 -35.56 14.35
CA VAL A 200 13.39 -36.83 13.69
C VAL A 200 12.47 -37.96 14.19
N ALA A 201 12.23 -38.06 15.49
CA ALA A 201 11.35 -39.09 16.06
C ALA A 201 9.91 -38.99 15.53
N GLN A 202 9.40 -37.78 15.29
CA GLN A 202 8.07 -37.56 14.74
C GLN A 202 7.97 -37.89 13.24
N ARG A 203 9.04 -37.66 12.47
CA ARG A 203 9.02 -37.79 11.01
C ARG A 203 9.60 -39.09 10.47
N LEU A 204 10.60 -39.66 11.14
CA LEU A 204 11.30 -40.88 10.72
C LEU A 204 11.63 -41.73 11.96
N PRO A 205 10.63 -42.38 12.58
CA PRO A 205 10.79 -43.11 13.85
C PRO A 205 11.75 -44.31 13.78
N ALA A 206 12.05 -44.82 12.57
CA ALA A 206 12.96 -45.94 12.33
C ALA A 206 14.38 -45.51 11.93
N LEU A 207 14.89 -44.40 12.47
CA LEU A 207 16.24 -43.91 12.17
C LEU A 207 17.32 -44.89 12.70
N PRO A 208 18.35 -45.23 11.92
CA PRO A 208 19.45 -46.06 12.41
C PRO A 208 20.17 -45.44 13.62
N PRO A 209 20.61 -46.26 14.60
CA PRO A 209 21.41 -45.79 15.73
C PRO A 209 22.69 -45.07 15.26
N GLY A 210 22.99 -43.90 15.81
CA GLY A 210 24.17 -43.09 15.46
C GLY A 210 23.98 -42.12 14.29
N SER A 211 22.88 -42.20 13.53
CA SER A 211 22.62 -41.25 12.42
C SER A 211 22.19 -39.86 12.88
N LEU A 212 21.70 -39.70 14.11
CA LEU A 212 21.25 -38.41 14.65
C LEU A 212 22.39 -37.38 14.75
N ASP A 213 23.57 -37.81 15.22
CA ASP A 213 24.72 -36.91 15.38
C ASP A 213 25.27 -36.48 14.01
N ALA A 214 25.28 -37.39 13.03
CA ALA A 214 25.64 -37.06 11.66
C ALA A 214 24.62 -36.09 11.01
N LEU A 215 23.32 -36.29 11.23
CA LEU A 215 22.27 -35.36 10.77
C LEU A 215 22.42 -33.98 11.40
N TYR A 216 22.68 -33.93 12.71
CA TYR A 216 22.89 -32.67 13.42
C TYR A 216 24.15 -31.95 12.93
N ALA A 217 25.27 -32.66 12.79
CA ALA A 217 26.52 -32.09 12.28
C ALA A 217 26.37 -31.53 10.86
N ARG A 218 25.62 -32.21 9.99
CA ARG A 218 25.39 -31.80 8.59
C ARG A 218 24.43 -30.62 8.44
N THR A 219 23.44 -30.51 9.33
CA THR A 219 22.45 -29.43 9.28
C THR A 219 22.86 -28.24 10.11
N GLU A 220 23.76 -28.43 11.08
CA GLU A 220 24.18 -27.44 12.06
C GLU A 220 23.00 -26.74 12.75
N GLY A 221 21.88 -27.47 12.93
CA GLY A 221 20.65 -26.95 13.51
C GLY A 221 19.75 -26.15 12.56
N TRP A 222 20.02 -26.16 11.25
CA TRP A 222 19.17 -25.53 10.24
C TRP A 222 17.89 -26.33 9.98
N ALA A 223 16.75 -25.76 10.41
CA ALA A 223 15.46 -26.44 10.39
C ALA A 223 15.02 -26.90 8.99
N ALA A 224 15.09 -26.04 7.97
CA ALA A 224 14.76 -26.41 6.59
C ALA A 224 15.67 -27.52 6.06
N GLY A 225 16.98 -27.46 6.33
CA GLY A 225 17.92 -28.51 5.94
C GLY A 225 17.58 -29.87 6.57
N LEU A 226 17.26 -29.89 7.87
CA LEU A 226 16.83 -31.10 8.55
C LEU A 226 15.55 -31.67 7.94
N VAL A 227 14.53 -30.83 7.72
CA VAL A 227 13.26 -31.25 7.11
C VAL A 227 13.51 -31.84 5.73
N LEU A 228 14.32 -31.19 4.89
CA LEU A 228 14.64 -31.67 3.55
C LEU A 228 15.36 -33.02 3.55
N ILE A 229 16.35 -33.22 4.42
CA ILE A 229 17.05 -34.51 4.52
C ILE A 229 16.09 -35.61 4.97
N LEU A 230 15.18 -35.31 5.90
CA LEU A 230 14.19 -36.28 6.37
C LEU A 230 13.16 -36.64 5.30
N GLU A 231 12.65 -35.64 4.55
CA GLU A 231 11.73 -35.92 3.44
C GLU A 231 12.45 -36.65 2.29
N GLN A 232 13.69 -36.28 1.97
CA GLN A 232 14.52 -37.03 1.02
C GLN A 232 14.64 -38.49 1.46
N ALA A 233 14.98 -38.76 2.73
CA ALA A 233 15.13 -40.12 3.23
C ALA A 233 13.85 -40.96 3.14
N LYS A 234 12.66 -40.37 3.34
CA LYS A 234 11.38 -41.06 3.16
C LYS A 234 11.14 -41.49 1.71
N VAL A 235 11.56 -40.65 0.76
CA VAL A 235 11.34 -40.89 -0.68
C VAL A 235 12.44 -41.79 -1.26
N THR A 236 13.69 -41.63 -0.81
CA THR A 236 14.84 -42.36 -1.37
C THR A 236 15.17 -43.65 -0.63
N GLY A 237 14.71 -43.81 0.62
CA GLY A 237 15.11 -44.88 1.53
C GLY A 237 16.54 -44.72 2.07
N SER A 238 17.23 -43.62 1.80
CA SER A 238 18.63 -43.39 2.20
C SER A 238 18.87 -41.97 2.68
N ILE A 239 19.64 -41.84 3.77
CA ILE A 239 20.12 -40.56 4.29
C ILE A 239 21.43 -40.23 3.56
N ALA A 240 21.36 -40.04 2.25
CA ALA A 240 22.45 -39.42 1.50
C ALA A 240 22.48 -37.92 1.80
N GLY A 241 23.46 -37.19 1.30
CA GLY A 241 23.13 -35.82 0.96
C GLY A 241 24.31 -34.98 0.51
N PRO A 242 24.16 -33.65 0.57
CA PRO A 242 24.93 -32.78 -0.27
C PRO A 242 26.42 -32.79 0.10
N PRO A 243 27.30 -32.40 -0.83
CA PRO A 243 28.73 -32.31 -0.58
C PRO A 243 29.03 -31.37 0.60
N ASP A 244 29.97 -31.78 1.46
CA ASP A 244 30.50 -30.95 2.55
C ASP A 244 31.09 -29.66 1.94
N SER A 245 30.68 -28.47 2.45
CA SER A 245 30.96 -27.09 1.98
C SER A 245 29.88 -26.35 1.18
N SER A 246 28.68 -26.92 1.02
CA SER A 246 27.58 -26.27 0.29
C SER A 246 26.89 -25.17 1.12
N THR A 247 26.60 -24.00 0.51
CA THR A 247 25.77 -22.96 1.16
C THR A 247 24.34 -23.47 1.43
N PRO A 248 23.57 -22.88 2.36
CA PRO A 248 22.18 -23.30 2.61
C PRO A 248 21.31 -23.32 1.35
N LYS A 249 21.57 -22.43 0.38
CA LYS A 249 20.88 -22.42 -0.92
C LYS A 249 21.25 -23.64 -1.77
N LEU A 250 22.54 -23.97 -1.90
CA LEU A 250 22.99 -25.13 -2.65
C LEU A 250 22.50 -26.46 -2.03
N VAL A 251 22.50 -26.55 -0.70
CA VAL A 251 21.92 -27.70 0.03
C VAL A 251 20.43 -27.82 -0.26
N PHE A 252 19.71 -26.70 -0.27
CA PHE A 252 18.29 -26.67 -0.62
C PHE A 252 18.05 -27.15 -2.05
N ASP A 253 18.74 -26.57 -3.03
CA ASP A 253 18.55 -26.87 -4.45
C ASP A 253 18.86 -28.35 -4.77
N TYR A 254 19.89 -28.90 -4.12
CA TYR A 254 20.22 -30.32 -4.24
C TYR A 254 19.11 -31.22 -3.68
N LEU A 255 18.67 -30.99 -2.44
CA LEU A 255 17.68 -31.84 -1.78
C LEU A 255 16.28 -31.68 -2.40
N ALA A 256 15.89 -30.46 -2.75
CA ALA A 256 14.66 -30.20 -3.51
C ALA A 256 14.71 -30.89 -4.89
N GLY A 257 15.88 -30.93 -5.52
CA GLY A 257 16.15 -31.69 -6.75
C GLY A 257 15.87 -33.18 -6.64
N GLU A 258 16.35 -33.81 -5.57
CA GLU A 258 16.13 -35.24 -5.31
C GLU A 258 14.65 -35.57 -5.06
N ILE A 259 13.97 -34.74 -4.24
CA ILE A 259 12.54 -34.91 -3.95
C ILE A 259 11.71 -34.71 -5.22
N PHE A 260 12.03 -33.68 -6.00
CA PHE A 260 11.36 -33.39 -7.26
C PHE A 260 11.50 -34.55 -8.26
N GLN A 261 12.72 -35.06 -8.48
CA GLN A 261 12.98 -36.13 -9.45
C GLN A 261 12.29 -37.46 -9.10
N LYS A 262 12.09 -37.75 -7.81
CA LYS A 262 11.38 -38.96 -7.37
C LYS A 262 9.87 -38.80 -7.24
N SER A 263 9.36 -37.58 -7.37
CA SER A 263 7.91 -37.33 -7.46
C SER A 263 7.38 -37.89 -8.78
N ASP A 264 6.12 -38.29 -8.81
CA ASP A 264 5.48 -38.75 -10.04
C ASP A 264 5.35 -37.61 -11.08
N ALA A 265 5.18 -37.97 -12.34
CA ALA A 265 5.13 -37.02 -13.45
C ALA A 265 4.00 -35.98 -13.32
N ARG A 266 2.87 -36.34 -12.69
CA ARG A 266 1.74 -35.43 -12.47
C ARG A 266 2.12 -34.36 -11.44
N THR A 267 2.74 -34.77 -10.34
CA THR A 267 3.22 -33.86 -9.29
C THR A 267 4.32 -32.92 -9.80
N GLN A 268 5.28 -33.44 -10.58
CA GLN A 268 6.30 -32.60 -11.22
C GLN A 268 5.67 -31.56 -12.15
N ALA A 269 4.76 -31.96 -13.03
CA ALA A 269 4.07 -31.05 -13.93
C ALA A 269 3.27 -29.97 -13.17
N PHE A 270 2.58 -30.36 -12.09
CA PHE A 270 1.85 -29.44 -11.22
C PHE A 270 2.78 -28.36 -10.61
N LEU A 271 3.89 -28.78 -9.99
CA LEU A 271 4.83 -27.87 -9.34
C LEU A 271 5.45 -26.89 -10.35
N LEU A 272 5.84 -27.36 -11.54
CA LEU A 272 6.41 -26.51 -12.58
C LEU A 272 5.39 -25.51 -13.16
N ASN A 273 4.15 -25.96 -13.40
CA ASN A 273 3.11 -25.10 -13.97
C ASN A 273 2.64 -24.01 -12.99
N THR A 274 2.73 -24.26 -11.68
CA THR A 274 2.29 -23.32 -10.64
C THR A 274 3.43 -22.46 -10.05
N ALA A 275 4.69 -22.72 -10.41
CA ALA A 275 5.88 -22.05 -9.87
C ALA A 275 5.89 -20.51 -10.06
N PHE A 276 5.22 -20.02 -11.11
CA PHE A 276 5.18 -18.59 -11.43
C PHE A 276 4.20 -17.82 -10.53
N LEU A 277 3.18 -18.48 -9.98
CA LEU A 277 2.21 -17.83 -9.09
C LEU A 277 2.89 -17.39 -7.78
N PRO A 278 2.78 -16.12 -7.37
CA PRO A 278 3.31 -15.67 -6.09
C PRO A 278 2.51 -16.27 -4.91
N GLN A 279 1.22 -16.47 -5.12
CA GLN A 279 0.27 -17.12 -4.22
C GLN A 279 -0.88 -17.70 -5.04
N MET A 280 -1.58 -18.70 -4.51
CA MET A 280 -2.67 -19.35 -5.23
C MET A 280 -3.75 -19.89 -4.30
N THR A 281 -5.01 -19.77 -4.69
CA THR A 281 -6.09 -20.57 -4.11
C THR A 281 -6.18 -21.90 -4.85
N THR A 282 -6.93 -22.84 -4.27
CA THR A 282 -7.25 -24.11 -4.92
C THR A 282 -7.83 -23.91 -6.33
N ARG A 283 -8.79 -22.99 -6.47
CA ARG A 283 -9.41 -22.69 -7.76
C ARG A 283 -8.40 -22.19 -8.81
N ILE A 284 -7.49 -21.30 -8.43
CA ILE A 284 -6.46 -20.77 -9.33
C ILE A 284 -5.53 -21.90 -9.80
N ALA A 285 -5.14 -22.78 -8.88
CA ALA A 285 -4.27 -23.90 -9.20
C ALA A 285 -4.95 -24.90 -10.16
N GLU A 286 -6.23 -25.22 -9.94
CA GLU A 286 -7.04 -26.08 -10.80
C GLU A 286 -7.22 -25.47 -12.20
N GLU A 287 -7.58 -24.18 -12.29
CA GLU A 287 -7.73 -23.48 -13.57
C GLU A 287 -6.42 -23.40 -14.36
N LEU A 288 -5.29 -23.10 -13.70
CA LEU A 288 -3.99 -22.95 -14.38
C LEU A 288 -3.45 -24.28 -14.91
N THR A 289 -3.64 -25.35 -14.14
CA THR A 289 -3.09 -26.68 -14.46
C THR A 289 -4.04 -27.53 -15.29
N ALA A 290 -5.32 -27.14 -15.37
CA ALA A 290 -6.41 -27.95 -15.89
C ALA A 290 -6.55 -29.31 -15.19
N ASP A 291 -6.17 -29.37 -13.90
CA ASP A 291 -6.23 -30.57 -13.06
C ASP A 291 -7.20 -30.32 -11.89
N ALA A 292 -8.33 -31.03 -11.87
CA ALA A 292 -9.36 -30.89 -10.84
C ALA A 292 -8.94 -31.41 -9.45
N ASP A 293 -7.84 -32.15 -9.32
CA ASP A 293 -7.30 -32.55 -8.01
C ASP A 293 -6.12 -31.65 -7.56
N ALA A 294 -5.79 -30.58 -8.30
CA ALA A 294 -4.72 -29.65 -7.92
C ALA A 294 -4.89 -29.12 -6.48
N GLY A 295 -6.12 -28.88 -6.04
CA GLY A 295 -6.42 -28.50 -4.65
C GLY A 295 -6.00 -29.55 -3.62
N LYS A 296 -6.24 -30.83 -3.90
CA LYS A 296 -5.82 -31.93 -3.02
C LYS A 296 -4.31 -32.01 -2.98
N MET A 297 -3.64 -31.85 -4.12
CA MET A 297 -2.18 -31.84 -4.17
C MET A 297 -1.57 -30.71 -3.33
N LEU A 298 -2.13 -29.49 -3.38
CA LEU A 298 -1.71 -28.40 -2.50
C LEU A 298 -1.88 -28.72 -1.01
N ALA A 299 -3.03 -29.30 -0.63
CA ALA A 299 -3.31 -29.69 0.74
C ALA A 299 -2.35 -30.80 1.22
N GLU A 300 -2.00 -31.75 0.34
CA GLU A 300 -1.02 -32.80 0.64
C GLU A 300 0.40 -32.25 0.78
N LEU A 301 0.80 -31.33 -0.10
CA LEU A 301 2.09 -30.66 -0.03
C LEU A 301 2.22 -29.86 1.27
N HIS A 302 1.18 -29.13 1.68
CA HIS A 302 1.13 -28.42 2.97
C HIS A 302 1.18 -29.38 4.15
N ARG A 303 0.32 -30.40 4.17
CA ARG A 303 0.25 -31.40 5.27
C ARG A 303 1.57 -32.12 5.49
N ASN A 304 2.27 -32.44 4.40
CA ASN A 304 3.56 -33.11 4.44
C ASN A 304 4.74 -32.12 4.64
N ASN A 305 4.46 -30.82 4.82
CA ASN A 305 5.44 -29.77 5.04
C ASN A 305 6.47 -29.63 3.90
N TYR A 306 6.05 -29.81 2.64
CA TYR A 306 6.87 -29.58 1.44
C TYR A 306 7.01 -28.10 1.10
N PHE A 307 7.35 -27.28 2.10
CA PHE A 307 7.60 -25.85 1.92
C PHE A 307 6.45 -25.07 1.26
N VAL A 308 5.22 -25.54 1.45
CA VAL A 308 3.99 -24.84 1.07
C VAL A 308 3.37 -24.30 2.36
N ALA A 309 3.24 -22.98 2.46
CA ALA A 309 2.52 -22.32 3.53
C ALA A 309 1.05 -22.18 3.14
N LEU A 310 0.16 -22.33 4.14
CA LEU A 310 -1.26 -22.07 4.02
C LEU A 310 -1.60 -20.83 4.83
N ARG A 311 -2.38 -19.91 4.30
CA ARG A 311 -2.95 -18.77 5.03
C ARG A 311 -4.46 -18.92 4.99
N GLU A 312 -5.06 -18.94 6.18
CA GLU A 312 -6.52 -19.08 6.34
C GLU A 312 -7.19 -17.76 5.98
N THR A 313 -7.37 -17.54 4.67
CA THR A 313 -7.96 -16.33 4.13
C THR A 313 -9.43 -16.51 3.74
N GLN A 314 -10.14 -15.40 3.57
CA GLN A 314 -11.52 -15.37 3.08
C GLN A 314 -11.57 -14.70 1.70
N PRO A 315 -12.34 -15.22 0.73
CA PRO A 315 -13.29 -16.34 0.86
C PRO A 315 -12.66 -17.73 0.77
N GLU A 316 -11.45 -17.85 0.24
CA GLU A 316 -10.72 -19.11 0.06
C GLU A 316 -9.36 -19.05 0.75
N PRO A 317 -8.81 -20.18 1.22
CA PRO A 317 -7.46 -20.24 1.74
C PRO A 317 -6.42 -20.00 0.65
N LEU A 318 -5.30 -19.36 1.02
CA LEU A 318 -4.20 -19.04 0.13
C LEU A 318 -3.00 -19.94 0.42
N TYR A 319 -2.50 -20.60 -0.63
CA TYR A 319 -1.26 -21.36 -0.61
C TYR A 319 -0.12 -20.52 -1.19
N GLN A 320 1.03 -20.60 -0.56
CA GLN A 320 2.24 -19.89 -0.99
C GLN A 320 3.44 -20.82 -0.89
N TYR A 321 4.20 -20.94 -1.97
CA TYR A 321 5.50 -21.61 -1.93
C TYR A 321 6.49 -20.79 -1.11
N HIS A 322 7.27 -21.47 -0.28
CA HIS A 322 8.43 -20.84 0.35
C HIS A 322 9.35 -20.28 -0.75
N PRO A 323 9.95 -19.08 -0.57
CA PRO A 323 10.73 -18.43 -1.62
C PRO A 323 11.81 -19.32 -2.24
N MET A 324 12.55 -20.08 -1.43
CA MET A 324 13.57 -21.01 -1.95
C MET A 324 12.98 -22.13 -2.81
N LEU A 325 11.79 -22.65 -2.47
CA LEU A 325 11.11 -23.64 -3.29
C LEU A 325 10.64 -23.01 -4.61
N ARG A 326 10.06 -21.80 -4.53
CA ARG A 326 9.61 -21.07 -5.71
C ARG A 326 10.77 -20.81 -6.68
N ASP A 327 11.90 -20.29 -6.18
CA ASP A 327 13.11 -20.03 -6.97
C ASP A 327 13.62 -21.31 -7.65
N PHE A 328 13.71 -22.41 -6.88
CA PHE A 328 14.11 -23.72 -7.40
C PHE A 328 13.17 -24.20 -8.51
N LEU A 329 11.85 -24.14 -8.29
CA LEU A 329 10.85 -24.58 -9.26
C LEU A 329 10.84 -23.70 -10.52
N GLN A 330 11.06 -22.40 -10.39
CA GLN A 330 11.18 -21.49 -11.53
C GLN A 330 12.43 -21.78 -12.36
N ALA A 331 13.57 -22.04 -11.73
CA ALA A 331 14.79 -22.45 -12.44
C ALA A 331 14.59 -23.78 -13.19
N ARG A 332 13.92 -24.76 -12.57
CA ARG A 332 13.57 -26.03 -13.22
C ARG A 332 12.55 -25.86 -14.34
N ALA A 333 11.57 -24.98 -14.18
CA ALA A 333 10.61 -24.66 -15.22
C ALA A 333 11.33 -24.00 -16.41
N GLU A 334 12.37 -23.20 -16.15
CA GLU A 334 13.18 -22.58 -17.18
C GLU A 334 13.94 -23.61 -18.05
N GLU A 335 14.37 -24.71 -17.45
CA GLU A 335 15.03 -25.81 -18.17
C GLU A 335 14.04 -26.75 -18.87
N ALA A 336 12.91 -27.07 -18.22
CA ALA A 336 12.01 -28.14 -18.67
C ALA A 336 10.94 -27.68 -19.66
N LEU A 337 10.51 -26.41 -19.61
CA LEU A 337 9.42 -25.91 -20.44
C LEU A 337 9.96 -25.15 -21.67
N SER A 338 9.22 -25.20 -22.78
CA SER A 338 9.51 -24.34 -23.94
C SER A 338 9.21 -22.88 -23.61
N LYS A 339 9.88 -21.94 -24.29
CA LYS A 339 9.64 -20.49 -24.12
C LYS A 339 8.17 -20.13 -24.33
N ASP A 340 7.53 -20.69 -25.36
CA ASP A 340 6.12 -20.43 -25.66
C ASP A 340 5.19 -20.93 -24.54
N ARG A 341 5.47 -22.11 -23.99
CA ARG A 341 4.68 -22.67 -22.88
C ARG A 341 4.82 -21.82 -21.62
N LYS A 342 6.02 -21.34 -21.29
CA LYS A 342 6.24 -20.46 -20.14
C LYS A 342 5.48 -19.16 -20.29
N ARG A 343 5.59 -18.50 -21.45
CA ARG A 343 4.88 -17.26 -21.73
C ARG A 343 3.37 -17.46 -21.63
N GLN A 344 2.85 -18.58 -22.15
CA GLN A 344 1.44 -18.93 -22.01
C GLN A 344 1.03 -19.11 -20.52
N LEU A 345 1.84 -19.81 -19.73
CA LEU A 345 1.60 -20.02 -18.30
C LEU A 345 1.61 -18.72 -17.51
N GLN A 346 2.61 -17.86 -17.70
CA GLN A 346 2.70 -16.58 -17.03
C GLN A 346 1.52 -15.66 -17.40
N ARG A 347 1.13 -15.64 -18.68
CA ARG A 347 -0.04 -14.88 -19.14
C ARG A 347 -1.34 -15.41 -18.52
N SER A 348 -1.54 -16.72 -18.46
CA SER A 348 -2.70 -17.33 -17.80
C SER A 348 -2.71 -17.05 -16.29
N ALA A 349 -1.55 -17.14 -15.64
CA ALA A 349 -1.37 -16.82 -14.22
C ALA A 349 -1.73 -15.35 -13.94
N ALA A 350 -1.24 -14.42 -14.76
CA ALA A 350 -1.57 -12.99 -14.63
C ALA A 350 -3.07 -12.74 -14.78
N ALA A 351 -3.71 -13.34 -15.78
CA ALA A 351 -5.16 -13.20 -16.00
C ALA A 351 -5.99 -13.82 -14.87
N LEU A 352 -5.54 -14.93 -14.28
CA LEU A 352 -6.16 -15.53 -13.09
C LEU A 352 -6.03 -14.61 -11.88
N MET A 353 -4.87 -13.99 -11.70
CA MET A 353 -4.63 -13.07 -10.58
C MET A 353 -5.43 -11.77 -10.70
N GLU A 354 -5.56 -11.23 -11.91
CA GLU A 354 -6.45 -10.10 -12.19
C GLU A 354 -7.91 -10.44 -11.78
N ARG A 355 -8.42 -11.62 -12.14
CA ARG A 355 -9.78 -12.04 -11.76
C ARG A 355 -9.95 -12.29 -10.26
N ALA A 356 -8.89 -12.73 -9.59
CA ALA A 356 -8.92 -13.02 -8.16
C ALA A 356 -8.90 -11.77 -7.28
N GLY A 357 -8.41 -10.63 -7.81
CA GLY A 357 -8.39 -9.34 -7.11
C GLY A 357 -7.02 -8.77 -6.70
N PRO A 358 -5.95 -9.56 -6.45
CA PRO A 358 -4.61 -9.03 -6.19
C PRO A 358 -4.00 -8.36 -7.43
N VAL A 359 -4.34 -7.08 -7.65
CA VAL A 359 -3.90 -6.31 -8.83
C VAL A 359 -2.38 -6.23 -8.92
N GLU A 360 -1.69 -6.07 -7.80
CA GLU A 360 -0.21 -5.99 -7.73
C GLU A 360 0.47 -7.26 -8.26
N ASP A 361 -0.02 -8.43 -7.86
CA ASP A 361 0.51 -9.72 -8.34
C ASP A 361 0.30 -9.87 -9.85
N ALA A 362 -0.87 -9.44 -10.35
CA ALA A 362 -1.16 -9.47 -11.78
C ALA A 362 -0.26 -8.51 -12.58
N VAL A 363 -0.02 -7.29 -12.09
CA VAL A 363 0.92 -6.33 -12.70
C VAL A 363 2.33 -6.91 -12.76
N ALA A 364 2.81 -7.49 -11.66
CA ALA A 364 4.13 -8.11 -11.60
C ALA A 364 4.27 -9.25 -12.64
N LEU A 365 3.26 -10.11 -12.74
CA LEU A 365 3.26 -11.21 -13.71
C LEU A 365 3.21 -10.72 -15.16
N TYR A 366 2.39 -9.70 -15.47
CA TYR A 366 2.35 -9.11 -16.82
C TYR A 366 3.67 -8.44 -17.21
N ARG A 367 4.34 -7.81 -16.24
CA ARG A 367 5.68 -7.23 -16.43
C ARG A 367 6.73 -8.31 -16.71
N GLU A 368 6.76 -9.37 -15.90
CA GLU A 368 7.68 -10.51 -16.07
C GLU A 368 7.47 -11.24 -17.40
N SER A 369 6.22 -11.32 -17.87
CA SER A 369 5.89 -11.95 -19.16
C SER A 369 5.96 -11.00 -20.37
N HIS A 370 6.36 -9.74 -20.17
CA HIS A 370 6.38 -8.68 -21.18
C HIS A 370 5.04 -8.45 -21.91
N GLU A 371 3.91 -8.71 -21.24
CA GLU A 371 2.56 -8.48 -21.76
C GLU A 371 2.13 -7.03 -21.46
N TRP A 372 2.92 -6.09 -21.98
CA TRP A 372 2.83 -4.66 -21.64
C TRP A 372 1.48 -4.03 -21.95
N HIS A 373 0.79 -4.49 -23.00
CA HIS A 373 -0.53 -3.99 -23.35
C HIS A 373 -1.60 -4.38 -22.32
N GLU A 374 -1.51 -5.58 -21.75
CA GLU A 374 -2.41 -6.03 -20.69
C GLU A 374 -2.10 -5.32 -19.38
N MET A 375 -0.81 -5.12 -19.07
CA MET A 375 -0.38 -4.30 -17.94
C MET A 375 -0.94 -2.88 -18.01
N ALA A 376 -0.83 -2.21 -19.17
CA ALA A 376 -1.37 -0.87 -19.39
C ALA A 376 -2.91 -0.82 -19.22
N ARG A 377 -3.63 -1.82 -19.74
CA ARG A 377 -5.09 -1.95 -19.56
C ARG A 377 -5.46 -2.12 -18.09
N LEU A 378 -4.69 -2.92 -17.35
CA LEU A 378 -4.91 -3.17 -15.93
C LEU A 378 -4.66 -1.91 -15.10
N ILE A 379 -3.58 -1.18 -15.40
CA ILE A 379 -3.26 0.11 -14.77
C ILE A 379 -4.44 1.07 -14.95
N ASP A 380 -4.91 1.28 -16.18
CA ASP A 380 -6.02 2.20 -16.45
C ASP A 380 -7.30 1.83 -15.66
N ARG A 381 -7.63 0.54 -15.62
CA ARG A 381 -8.80 0.03 -14.90
C ARG A 381 -8.76 0.32 -13.39
N HIS A 382 -7.58 0.26 -12.76
CA HIS A 382 -7.44 0.34 -11.30
C HIS A 382 -6.83 1.66 -10.79
N ALA A 383 -6.31 2.51 -11.67
CA ALA A 383 -5.59 3.73 -11.31
C ALA A 383 -6.41 4.66 -10.41
N ALA A 384 -7.68 4.90 -10.72
CA ALA A 384 -8.55 5.75 -9.89
C ALA A 384 -8.67 5.23 -8.45
N ALA A 385 -8.84 3.91 -8.28
CA ALA A 385 -8.94 3.29 -6.96
C ALA A 385 -7.60 3.37 -6.20
N ILE A 386 -6.47 3.16 -6.88
CA ILE A 386 -5.13 3.23 -6.28
C ILE A 386 -4.80 4.67 -5.85
N LEU A 387 -5.18 5.67 -6.65
CA LEU A 387 -5.03 7.07 -6.28
C LEU A 387 -5.89 7.44 -5.07
N ALA A 388 -7.15 6.97 -5.02
CA ALA A 388 -8.02 7.16 -3.86
C ALA A 388 -7.47 6.51 -2.58
N GLN A 389 -6.63 5.47 -2.72
CA GLN A 389 -5.90 4.84 -1.62
C GLN A 389 -4.65 5.63 -1.16
N GLY A 390 -4.29 6.72 -1.86
CA GLY A 390 -3.09 7.51 -1.61
C GLY A 390 -1.81 6.97 -2.27
N ARG A 391 -1.91 5.86 -3.02
CA ARG A 391 -0.78 5.05 -3.51
C ARG A 391 -0.25 5.53 -4.87
N GLY A 392 -0.07 6.85 -4.97
CA GLY A 392 0.34 7.50 -6.21
C GLY A 392 1.75 7.10 -6.68
N GLU A 393 2.67 6.83 -5.76
CA GLU A 393 4.04 6.41 -6.09
C GLU A 393 4.06 5.01 -6.71
N THR A 394 3.29 4.08 -6.15
CA THR A 394 3.08 2.75 -6.75
C THR A 394 2.58 2.87 -8.19
N LEU A 395 1.58 3.71 -8.43
CA LEU A 395 1.00 3.93 -9.76
C LEU A 395 2.00 4.57 -10.73
N ALA A 396 2.74 5.59 -10.28
CA ALA A 396 3.76 6.25 -11.09
C ALA A 396 4.83 5.24 -11.54
N ARG A 397 5.34 4.43 -10.62
CA ARG A 397 6.32 3.38 -10.90
C ARG A 397 5.82 2.38 -11.95
N TRP A 398 4.57 1.91 -11.83
CA TRP A 398 4.00 1.00 -12.82
C TRP A 398 3.97 1.59 -14.23
N VAL A 399 3.68 2.89 -14.35
CA VAL A 399 3.67 3.58 -15.65
C VAL A 399 5.10 3.78 -16.18
N GLU A 400 6.04 4.12 -15.31
CA GLU A 400 7.47 4.27 -15.64
C GLU A 400 8.10 2.98 -16.16
N GLU A 401 7.65 1.82 -15.65
CA GLU A 401 8.09 0.49 -16.09
C GLU A 401 7.57 0.10 -17.49
N LEU A 402 6.50 0.74 -17.99
CA LEU A 402 5.99 0.46 -19.34
C LEU A 402 6.96 0.98 -20.42
N PRO A 403 7.24 0.21 -21.49
CA PRO A 403 8.03 0.70 -22.62
C PRO A 403 7.42 1.96 -23.25
N PRO A 404 8.24 2.93 -23.72
CA PRO A 404 7.75 4.19 -24.30
C PRO A 404 6.73 3.99 -25.44
N GLU A 405 6.92 2.96 -26.27
CA GLU A 405 6.04 2.64 -27.40
C GLU A 405 4.64 2.19 -26.93
N VAL A 406 4.57 1.56 -25.76
CA VAL A 406 3.32 1.10 -25.14
C VAL A 406 2.62 2.28 -24.48
N GLN A 407 3.35 3.16 -23.80
CA GLN A 407 2.79 4.38 -23.20
C GLN A 407 2.10 5.26 -24.27
N VAL A 408 2.71 5.41 -25.45
CA VAL A 408 2.13 6.15 -26.59
C VAL A 408 0.79 5.55 -27.04
N LYS A 409 0.68 4.22 -27.05
CA LYS A 409 -0.54 3.51 -27.45
C LYS A 409 -1.62 3.49 -26.37
N HIS A 410 -1.28 3.79 -25.12
CA HIS A 410 -2.19 3.78 -23.97
C HIS A 410 -2.12 5.10 -23.20
N PRO A 411 -2.64 6.22 -23.76
CA PRO A 411 -2.42 7.55 -23.19
C PRO A 411 -3.04 7.75 -21.80
N TRP A 412 -4.05 6.96 -21.45
CA TRP A 412 -4.63 6.92 -20.10
C TRP A 412 -3.59 6.60 -19.02
N THR A 413 -2.60 5.74 -19.31
CA THR A 413 -1.52 5.46 -18.35
C THR A 413 -0.71 6.71 -18.00
N ILE A 414 -0.43 7.58 -18.99
CA ILE A 414 0.28 8.85 -18.79
C ILE A 414 -0.61 9.85 -18.04
N HIS A 415 -1.91 9.91 -18.35
CA HIS A 415 -2.87 10.72 -17.58
C HIS A 415 -2.87 10.33 -16.10
N TRP A 416 -2.85 9.03 -15.80
CA TRP A 416 -2.82 8.53 -14.42
C TRP A 416 -1.49 8.80 -13.72
N ALA A 417 -0.36 8.73 -14.43
CA ALA A 417 0.93 9.18 -13.89
C ALA A 417 0.95 10.69 -13.62
N ALA A 418 0.32 11.51 -14.47
CA ALA A 418 0.16 12.94 -14.20
C ALA A 418 -0.65 13.17 -12.93
N ALA A 419 -1.78 12.48 -12.77
CA ALA A 419 -2.63 12.57 -11.60
C ALA A 419 -1.94 12.14 -10.29
N SER A 420 -1.05 11.14 -10.34
CA SER A 420 -0.29 10.72 -9.15
C SER A 420 0.79 11.72 -8.74
N ARG A 421 1.35 12.47 -9.70
CA ARG A 421 2.39 13.49 -9.46
C ARG A 421 1.81 14.86 -9.12
N ALA A 422 0.58 15.18 -9.52
CA ALA A 422 -0.02 16.52 -9.41
C ALA A 422 0.10 17.16 -8.01
N PRO A 423 -0.13 16.44 -6.90
CA PRO A 423 -0.03 17.03 -5.57
C PRO A 423 1.41 17.40 -5.14
N LEU A 424 2.43 16.78 -5.75
CA LEU A 424 3.81 16.79 -5.26
C LEU A 424 4.79 17.49 -6.20
N ALA A 425 4.53 17.35 -7.50
CA ALA A 425 5.34 17.87 -8.58
C ALA A 425 4.39 18.45 -9.64
N PRO A 426 3.69 19.56 -9.36
CA PRO A 426 2.68 20.11 -10.25
C PRO A 426 3.24 20.42 -11.65
N ARG A 427 4.49 20.89 -11.74
CA ARG A 427 5.16 21.12 -13.02
C ARG A 427 5.38 19.84 -13.83
N GLU A 428 5.79 18.75 -13.18
CA GLU A 428 5.95 17.44 -13.83
C GLU A 428 4.59 16.89 -14.28
N ALA A 429 3.60 16.97 -13.40
CA ALA A 429 2.23 16.56 -13.71
C ALA A 429 1.66 17.35 -14.88
N ARG A 430 1.89 18.66 -14.95
CA ARG A 430 1.51 19.50 -16.10
C ARG A 430 2.09 18.92 -17.38
N LEU A 431 3.40 18.74 -17.48
CA LEU A 431 4.06 18.19 -18.67
C LEU A 431 3.49 16.82 -19.09
N LEU A 432 3.18 15.96 -18.11
CA LEU A 432 2.55 14.66 -18.37
C LEU A 432 1.10 14.81 -18.88
N TYR A 433 0.31 15.73 -18.32
CA TYR A 433 -1.03 16.03 -18.83
C TYR A 433 -1.00 16.61 -20.25
N GLU A 434 -0.08 17.53 -20.54
CA GLU A 434 0.11 18.08 -21.88
C GLU A 434 0.47 16.96 -22.88
N ARG A 435 1.36 16.05 -22.49
CA ARG A 435 1.71 14.86 -23.30
C ARG A 435 0.51 13.93 -23.49
N ALA A 436 -0.24 13.63 -22.44
CA ALA A 436 -1.43 12.78 -22.52
C ALA A 436 -2.48 13.38 -23.47
N PHE A 437 -2.72 14.70 -23.38
CA PHE A 437 -3.62 15.42 -24.28
C PHE A 437 -3.22 15.25 -25.75
N GLU A 438 -1.94 15.46 -26.07
CA GLU A 438 -1.43 15.32 -27.42
C GLU A 438 -1.59 13.89 -27.96
N LEU A 439 -1.36 12.90 -27.10
CA LEU A 439 -1.53 11.50 -27.47
C LEU A 439 -2.99 11.12 -27.70
N PHE A 440 -3.93 11.58 -26.86
CA PHE A 440 -5.37 11.38 -27.09
C PHE A 440 -5.83 12.01 -28.40
N ARG A 441 -5.31 13.21 -28.71
CA ARG A 441 -5.62 13.93 -29.96
C ARG A 441 -5.07 13.24 -31.20
N ALA A 442 -3.88 12.63 -31.10
CA ALA A 442 -3.18 11.98 -32.21
C ALA A 442 -3.71 10.58 -32.57
N GLN A 443 -4.64 10.02 -31.79
CA GLN A 443 -5.26 8.73 -32.11
C GLN A 443 -6.09 8.81 -33.41
N ALA A 444 -6.22 7.66 -34.10
CA ALA A 444 -7.03 7.56 -35.33
C ALA A 444 -8.50 7.99 -35.10
N GLN A 445 -9.02 7.73 -33.90
CA GLN A 445 -10.25 8.30 -33.38
C GLN A 445 -9.88 9.06 -32.10
N PRO A 446 -9.91 10.41 -32.11
CA PRO A 446 -9.53 11.19 -30.93
C PRO A 446 -10.42 10.88 -29.72
N ASP A 447 -9.78 10.58 -28.58
CA ASP A 447 -10.49 10.36 -27.31
C ASP A 447 -10.87 11.72 -26.69
N ALA A 448 -12.07 12.20 -27.02
CA ALA A 448 -12.58 13.48 -26.52
C ALA A 448 -12.61 13.55 -24.99
N ARG A 449 -12.91 12.43 -24.31
CA ARG A 449 -12.95 12.37 -22.85
C ARG A 449 -11.54 12.50 -22.27
N GLY A 450 -10.59 11.74 -22.79
CA GLY A 450 -9.19 11.80 -22.39
C GLY A 450 -8.60 13.20 -22.62
N MET A 451 -8.93 13.83 -23.75
CA MET A 451 -8.53 15.21 -24.05
C MET A 451 -9.06 16.21 -23.02
N VAL A 452 -10.35 16.18 -22.69
CA VAL A 452 -10.95 17.12 -21.73
C VAL A 452 -10.37 16.93 -20.33
N LEU A 453 -10.20 15.68 -19.89
CA LEU A 453 -9.66 15.40 -18.56
C LEU A 453 -8.16 15.71 -18.45
N ALA A 454 -7.37 15.46 -19.50
CA ALA A 454 -5.98 15.89 -19.56
C ALA A 454 -5.86 17.43 -19.58
N CYS A 455 -6.75 18.11 -20.30
CA CYS A 455 -6.83 19.57 -20.32
C CYS A 455 -7.12 20.14 -18.92
N SER A 456 -8.18 19.65 -18.26
CA SER A 456 -8.52 20.05 -16.88
C SER A 456 -7.38 19.76 -15.90
N GLY A 457 -6.73 18.60 -16.00
CA GLY A 457 -5.56 18.28 -15.19
C GLY A 457 -4.37 19.22 -15.43
N ALA A 458 -4.09 19.59 -16.69
CA ALA A 458 -3.05 20.57 -17.01
C ALA A 458 -3.38 21.95 -16.45
N MET A 459 -4.65 22.39 -16.53
CA MET A 459 -5.11 23.64 -15.93
C MET A 459 -4.91 23.63 -14.42
N ASP A 460 -5.35 22.57 -13.73
CA ASP A 460 -5.17 22.44 -12.29
C ASP A 460 -3.69 22.46 -11.90
N ALA A 461 -2.84 21.77 -12.65
CA ALA A 461 -1.40 21.78 -12.43
C ALA A 461 -0.76 23.17 -12.59
N ILE A 462 -1.21 23.97 -13.57
CA ILE A 462 -0.79 25.38 -13.71
C ILE A 462 -1.24 26.20 -12.50
N LEU A 463 -2.48 25.99 -12.04
CA LEU A 463 -3.02 26.67 -10.87
C LEU A 463 -2.25 26.34 -9.59
N TYR A 464 -1.77 25.10 -9.44
CA TYR A 464 -0.92 24.71 -8.33
C TYR A 464 0.54 25.18 -8.46
N GLU A 465 1.06 25.39 -9.68
CA GLU A 465 2.40 25.93 -9.93
C GLU A 465 2.51 27.41 -9.49
N LEU A 466 1.40 28.17 -9.57
CA LEU A 466 1.33 29.60 -9.21
C LEU A 466 2.43 30.47 -9.87
N ASP A 467 2.85 30.10 -11.08
CA ASP A 467 3.94 30.75 -11.83
C ASP A 467 3.38 31.58 -13.01
N ASP A 468 3.19 30.95 -14.18
CA ASP A 468 2.71 31.64 -15.39
C ASP A 468 1.29 31.23 -15.78
N PHE A 469 0.31 32.07 -15.42
CA PHE A 469 -1.09 31.86 -15.79
C PHE A 469 -1.39 32.09 -17.28
N SER A 470 -0.46 32.63 -18.09
CA SER A 470 -0.66 32.75 -19.54
C SER A 470 -0.76 31.39 -20.22
N LEU A 471 -0.19 30.34 -19.62
CA LEU A 471 -0.32 28.96 -20.07
C LEU A 471 -1.77 28.46 -20.08
N LEU A 472 -2.67 29.08 -19.30
CA LEU A 472 -4.09 28.75 -19.28
C LEU A 472 -4.80 29.13 -20.59
N ASP A 473 -4.31 30.12 -21.35
CA ASP A 473 -5.00 30.62 -22.56
C ASP A 473 -5.22 29.50 -23.59
N ARG A 474 -4.20 28.64 -23.76
CA ARG A 474 -4.29 27.45 -24.63
C ARG A 474 -5.40 26.51 -24.17
N TRP A 475 -5.47 26.21 -22.88
CA TRP A 475 -6.36 25.19 -22.34
C TRP A 475 -7.81 25.68 -22.24
N ILE A 476 -8.01 26.96 -21.93
CA ILE A 476 -9.31 27.64 -22.02
C ILE A 476 -9.87 27.49 -23.44
N ALA A 477 -9.07 27.82 -24.47
CA ALA A 477 -9.51 27.72 -25.86
C ALA A 477 -9.86 26.27 -26.28
N VAL A 478 -9.10 25.28 -25.78
CA VAL A 478 -9.38 23.85 -26.00
C VAL A 478 -10.71 23.43 -25.37
N LEU A 479 -10.99 23.83 -24.12
CA LEU A 479 -12.27 23.52 -23.47
C LEU A 479 -13.43 24.22 -24.15
N ASP A 480 -13.29 25.50 -24.54
CA ASP A 480 -14.34 26.22 -25.26
C ASP A 480 -14.73 25.51 -26.56
N ALA A 481 -13.74 25.07 -27.34
CA ALA A 481 -13.97 24.34 -28.59
C ALA A 481 -14.63 22.97 -28.38
N THR A 482 -14.42 22.35 -27.21
CA THR A 482 -14.95 21.03 -26.88
C THR A 482 -16.32 21.09 -26.19
N ALA A 483 -16.54 22.09 -25.34
CA ALA A 483 -17.83 22.39 -24.69
C ALA A 483 -18.92 22.73 -25.71
N ALA A 484 -18.56 23.36 -26.83
CA ALA A 484 -19.46 23.60 -27.96
C ALA A 484 -19.95 22.31 -28.66
N ARG A 485 -19.40 21.13 -28.32
CA ARG A 485 -19.72 19.85 -28.96
C ARG A 485 -20.55 18.89 -28.10
N ASP A 486 -21.04 19.32 -26.93
CA ASP A 486 -21.87 18.49 -26.04
C ASP A 486 -21.27 17.09 -25.77
N ALA A 487 -19.94 17.01 -25.73
CA ALA A 487 -19.24 15.76 -25.40
C ALA A 487 -19.53 15.45 -23.94
N ALA A 488 -20.58 14.66 -23.69
CA ALA A 488 -21.02 14.27 -22.36
C ALA A 488 -19.83 13.66 -21.61
N LEU A 489 -19.32 14.40 -20.62
CA LEU A 489 -18.38 13.85 -19.66
C LEU A 489 -19.07 12.66 -19.00
N ALA A 490 -18.40 11.51 -19.00
CA ALA A 490 -19.02 10.23 -18.67
C ALA A 490 -19.53 10.12 -17.21
N SER A 491 -19.20 11.10 -16.33
CA SER A 491 -19.67 11.13 -14.95
C SER A 491 -19.91 12.56 -14.44
N PRO A 492 -20.87 12.75 -13.50
CA PRO A 492 -21.07 14.03 -12.81
C PRO A 492 -19.81 14.53 -12.09
N GLU A 493 -18.96 13.62 -11.60
CA GLU A 493 -17.69 13.99 -10.98
C GLU A 493 -16.70 14.61 -11.99
N ALA A 494 -16.56 14.02 -13.17
CA ALA A 494 -15.71 14.58 -14.23
C ALA A 494 -16.21 15.95 -14.67
N GLU A 495 -17.52 16.09 -14.81
CA GLU A 495 -18.19 17.37 -15.13
C GLU A 495 -17.92 18.44 -14.06
N ALA A 496 -18.11 18.10 -12.79
CA ALA A 496 -17.83 19.00 -11.68
C ALA A 496 -16.37 19.47 -11.66
N ARG A 497 -15.42 18.55 -11.87
CA ARG A 497 -13.98 18.88 -11.91
C ARG A 497 -13.62 19.79 -13.08
N VAL A 498 -14.03 19.43 -14.30
CA VAL A 498 -13.71 20.22 -15.52
C VAL A 498 -14.32 21.61 -15.45
N ALA A 499 -15.59 21.72 -15.04
CA ALA A 499 -16.24 23.02 -14.87
C ALA A 499 -15.54 23.85 -13.78
N THR A 500 -15.04 23.21 -12.73
CA THR A 500 -14.26 23.88 -11.67
C THR A 500 -12.93 24.41 -12.18
N SER A 501 -12.12 23.59 -12.85
CA SER A 501 -10.87 24.03 -13.48
C SER A 501 -11.12 25.22 -14.42
N MET A 502 -12.21 25.16 -15.20
CA MET A 502 -12.58 26.21 -16.15
C MET A 502 -12.90 27.53 -15.45
N PHE A 503 -13.85 27.57 -14.51
CA PHE A 503 -14.22 28.86 -13.90
C PHE A 503 -13.07 29.47 -13.09
N ILE A 504 -12.22 28.66 -12.45
CA ILE A 504 -11.05 29.18 -11.72
C ILE A 504 -10.06 29.81 -12.71
N ALA A 505 -9.77 29.11 -13.82
CA ALA A 505 -8.88 29.63 -14.85
C ALA A 505 -9.42 30.92 -15.48
N LEU A 506 -10.71 30.97 -15.79
CA LEU A 506 -11.34 32.21 -16.28
C LEU A 506 -11.24 33.33 -15.25
N THR A 507 -11.48 33.05 -13.97
CA THR A 507 -11.40 34.07 -12.92
C THR A 507 -10.00 34.68 -12.82
N LEU A 508 -8.95 33.85 -12.91
CA LEU A 508 -7.56 34.30 -12.76
C LEU A 508 -6.97 34.90 -14.05
N ARG A 509 -7.39 34.40 -15.22
CA ARG A 509 -6.76 34.75 -16.50
C ARG A 509 -7.64 35.61 -17.41
N GLN A 510 -8.95 35.42 -17.41
CA GLN A 510 -9.91 36.10 -18.29
C GLN A 510 -11.17 36.59 -17.52
N PRO A 511 -11.03 37.40 -16.45
CA PRO A 511 -12.15 37.76 -15.56
C PRO A 511 -13.28 38.55 -16.24
N GLN A 512 -13.05 39.10 -17.42
CA GLN A 512 -14.03 39.80 -18.25
C GLN A 512 -15.07 38.88 -18.93
N ARG A 513 -14.86 37.56 -18.88
CA ARG A 513 -15.73 36.56 -19.49
C ARG A 513 -17.10 36.53 -18.83
N GLY A 514 -18.17 36.71 -19.62
CA GLY A 514 -19.56 36.73 -19.12
C GLY A 514 -20.13 35.35 -18.75
N ASP A 515 -19.48 34.27 -19.14
CA ASP A 515 -19.91 32.88 -18.95
C ASP A 515 -19.39 32.24 -17.64
N ILE A 516 -18.57 32.94 -16.84
CA ILE A 516 -18.03 32.43 -15.56
C ILE A 516 -19.15 31.92 -14.64
N GLY A 517 -20.25 32.67 -14.53
CA GLY A 517 -21.40 32.28 -13.70
C GLY A 517 -22.05 30.98 -14.14
N ALA A 518 -22.15 30.75 -15.45
CA ALA A 518 -22.70 29.51 -16.00
C ALA A 518 -21.80 28.31 -15.70
N TRP A 519 -20.47 28.49 -15.75
CA TRP A 519 -19.52 27.44 -15.36
C TRP A 519 -19.57 27.12 -13.87
N ILE A 520 -19.76 28.12 -13.00
CA ILE A 520 -19.97 27.90 -11.56
C ILE A 520 -21.25 27.09 -11.32
N GLU A 521 -22.36 27.47 -11.95
CA GLU A 521 -23.63 26.74 -11.82
C GLU A 521 -23.54 25.31 -12.35
N ARG A 522 -22.84 25.12 -13.48
CA ARG A 522 -22.56 23.80 -14.06
C ARG A 522 -21.77 22.92 -13.08
N ALA A 523 -20.71 23.45 -12.47
CA ALA A 523 -19.91 22.73 -11.47
C ALA A 523 -20.75 22.37 -10.23
N LEU A 524 -21.49 23.34 -9.67
CA LEU A 524 -22.32 23.13 -8.50
C LEU A 524 -23.42 22.09 -8.76
N ASN A 525 -24.12 22.17 -9.89
CA ASN A 525 -25.17 21.21 -10.26
C ASN A 525 -24.60 19.80 -10.42
N ALA A 526 -23.50 19.65 -11.16
CA ALA A 526 -22.86 18.35 -11.35
C ALA A 526 -22.37 17.75 -10.02
N SER A 527 -21.87 18.57 -9.10
CA SER A 527 -21.38 18.09 -7.79
C SER A 527 -22.48 17.56 -6.87
N ARG A 528 -23.75 17.99 -7.03
CA ARG A 528 -24.85 17.55 -6.14
C ARG A 528 -25.06 16.04 -6.16
N ASP A 529 -24.86 15.43 -7.32
CA ASP A 529 -25.07 14.00 -7.55
C ASP A 529 -23.80 13.16 -7.35
N VAL A 530 -22.69 13.78 -6.92
CA VAL A 530 -21.44 13.08 -6.60
C VAL A 530 -21.52 12.57 -5.17
N ASP A 531 -21.30 11.27 -4.95
CA ASP A 531 -21.37 10.65 -3.61
C ASP A 531 -20.31 11.21 -2.63
N ASP A 532 -19.10 11.51 -3.13
CA ASP A 532 -17.99 12.00 -2.30
C ASP A 532 -18.23 13.43 -1.81
N VAL A 533 -18.41 13.57 -0.49
CA VAL A 533 -18.58 14.84 0.19
C VAL A 533 -17.40 15.79 -0.01
N ASN A 534 -16.18 15.26 -0.17
CA ASN A 534 -15.00 16.08 -0.35
C ASN A 534 -15.01 16.80 -1.71
N VAL A 535 -15.52 16.15 -2.76
CA VAL A 535 -15.72 16.78 -4.07
C VAL A 535 -16.74 17.91 -3.97
N ARG A 536 -17.86 17.69 -3.29
CA ARG A 536 -18.90 18.71 -3.09
C ARG A 536 -18.36 19.93 -2.32
N ILE A 537 -17.62 19.68 -1.24
CA ILE A 537 -16.97 20.73 -0.45
C ILE A 537 -15.96 21.50 -1.31
N PHE A 538 -15.10 20.79 -2.04
CA PHE A 538 -14.10 21.42 -2.91
C PHE A 538 -14.75 22.36 -3.93
N VAL A 539 -15.74 21.88 -4.69
CA VAL A 539 -16.45 22.68 -5.70
C VAL A 539 -17.11 23.91 -5.07
N GLY A 540 -17.81 23.73 -3.95
CA GLY A 540 -18.48 24.83 -3.24
C GLY A 540 -17.52 25.89 -2.72
N LEU A 541 -16.36 25.48 -2.18
CA LEU A 541 -15.33 26.40 -1.69
C LEU A 541 -14.60 27.13 -2.82
N MET A 542 -14.33 26.45 -3.95
CA MET A 542 -13.77 27.10 -5.14
C MET A 542 -14.74 28.11 -5.75
N ALA A 543 -16.03 27.79 -5.81
CA ALA A 543 -17.06 28.73 -6.23
C ALA A 543 -17.16 29.93 -5.28
N ALA A 544 -17.13 29.70 -3.95
CA ALA A 544 -17.11 30.77 -2.97
C ALA A 544 -15.89 31.67 -3.12
N LEU A 545 -14.70 31.12 -3.40
CA LEU A 545 -13.48 31.86 -3.66
C LEU A 545 -13.64 32.80 -4.88
N THR A 546 -14.15 32.30 -6.00
CA THR A 546 -14.43 33.13 -7.19
C THR A 546 -15.46 34.22 -6.90
N LEU A 547 -16.52 33.92 -6.14
CA LEU A 547 -17.52 34.93 -5.74
C LEU A 547 -16.90 36.02 -4.85
N MET A 548 -15.99 35.66 -3.94
CA MET A 548 -15.27 36.65 -3.13
C MET A 548 -14.38 37.56 -3.99
N TRP A 549 -13.63 37.01 -4.95
CA TRP A 549 -12.81 37.82 -5.86
C TRP A 549 -13.62 38.73 -6.80
N THR A 550 -14.87 38.38 -7.08
CA THR A 550 -15.79 39.19 -7.89
C THR A 550 -16.68 40.12 -7.05
N GLY A 551 -16.48 40.19 -5.74
CA GLY A 551 -17.18 41.10 -4.83
C GLY A 551 -18.58 40.64 -4.39
N LEU A 552 -18.99 39.42 -4.71
CA LEU A 552 -20.29 38.84 -4.37
C LEU A 552 -20.27 38.17 -2.98
N PHE A 553 -19.90 38.94 -1.95
CA PHE A 553 -19.62 38.43 -0.60
C PHE A 553 -20.80 37.74 0.09
N SER A 554 -22.05 38.19 -0.12
CA SER A 554 -23.23 37.57 0.47
C SER A 554 -23.48 36.16 -0.08
N ARG A 555 -23.36 35.98 -1.41
CA ARG A 555 -23.49 34.66 -2.05
C ARG A 555 -22.33 33.73 -1.65
N ALA A 556 -21.12 34.28 -1.52
CA ALA A 556 -19.99 33.52 -0.99
C ALA A 556 -20.25 33.04 0.45
N ALA A 557 -20.82 33.88 1.31
CA ALA A 557 -21.18 33.50 2.68
C ALA A 557 -22.19 32.35 2.72
N GLU A 558 -23.23 32.39 1.88
CA GLU A 558 -24.22 31.31 1.76
C GLU A 558 -23.57 29.97 1.37
N LEU A 559 -22.65 29.99 0.41
CA LEU A 559 -21.91 28.79 0.02
C LEU A 559 -20.99 28.30 1.15
N ILE A 560 -20.23 29.20 1.79
CA ILE A 560 -19.35 28.84 2.91
C ILE A 560 -20.16 28.18 4.04
N GLU A 561 -21.34 28.71 4.37
CA GLU A 561 -22.20 28.15 5.40
C GLU A 561 -22.76 26.77 5.01
N SER A 562 -23.18 26.61 3.75
CA SER A 562 -23.55 25.29 3.22
C SER A 562 -22.40 24.28 3.33
N MET A 563 -21.18 24.70 3.00
CA MET A 563 -19.99 23.85 3.10
C MET A 563 -19.59 23.57 4.56
N ARG A 564 -19.85 24.48 5.48
CA ARG A 564 -19.69 24.25 6.94
C ARG A 564 -20.58 23.12 7.41
N HIS A 565 -21.85 23.10 7.00
CA HIS A 565 -22.76 22.00 7.33
C HIS A 565 -22.29 20.68 6.71
N ALA A 566 -21.87 20.68 5.44
CA ALA A 566 -21.31 19.49 4.79
C ALA A 566 -20.05 18.99 5.53
N ALA A 567 -19.17 19.90 5.98
CA ALA A 567 -17.94 19.57 6.69
C ALA A 567 -18.18 18.92 8.07
N ALA A 568 -19.37 19.06 8.65
CA ALA A 568 -19.74 18.38 9.89
C ALA A 568 -20.00 16.87 9.72
N THR A 569 -20.16 16.40 8.48
CA THR A 569 -20.41 14.97 8.22
C THR A 569 -19.14 14.11 8.34
N PRO A 570 -19.27 12.82 8.68
CA PRO A 570 -18.15 11.88 8.66
C PRO A 570 -17.55 11.71 7.25
N GLY A 571 -16.25 11.45 7.16
CA GLY A 571 -15.55 11.20 5.89
C GLY A 571 -14.95 12.43 5.22
N VAL A 572 -15.14 13.61 5.78
CA VAL A 572 -14.51 14.86 5.31
C VAL A 572 -13.04 14.90 5.72
N THR A 573 -12.14 15.07 4.76
CA THR A 573 -10.68 15.08 4.98
C THR A 573 -10.23 16.29 5.78
N THR A 574 -9.07 16.16 6.41
CA THR A 574 -8.42 17.28 7.10
C THR A 574 -8.12 18.41 6.13
N PHE A 575 -7.63 18.10 4.93
CA PHE A 575 -7.39 19.09 3.89
C PHE A 575 -8.64 19.90 3.53
N MET A 576 -9.81 19.26 3.38
CA MET A 576 -11.07 19.97 3.11
C MET A 576 -11.51 20.86 4.28
N ARG A 577 -11.35 20.40 5.52
CA ARG A 577 -11.63 21.21 6.72
C ARG A 577 -10.72 22.43 6.81
N LEU A 578 -9.43 22.29 6.52
CA LEU A 578 -8.49 23.40 6.47
C LEU A 578 -8.82 24.38 5.35
N THR A 579 -9.19 23.87 4.17
CA THR A 579 -9.60 24.71 3.03
C THR A 579 -10.83 25.54 3.38
N LEU A 580 -11.83 24.95 4.05
CA LEU A 580 -12.99 25.68 4.58
C LEU A 580 -12.55 26.79 5.56
N LYS A 581 -11.65 26.50 6.51
CA LYS A 581 -11.14 27.51 7.45
C LYS A 581 -10.41 28.64 6.76
N THR A 582 -9.68 28.35 5.70
CA THR A 582 -9.03 29.37 4.88
C THR A 582 -10.05 30.25 4.16
N SER A 583 -11.10 29.65 3.58
CA SER A 583 -12.20 30.40 2.95
C SER A 583 -12.97 31.28 3.95
N GLU A 584 -13.24 30.77 5.17
CA GLU A 584 -13.84 31.54 6.26
C GLU A 584 -12.95 32.72 6.69
N ALA A 585 -11.65 32.48 6.85
CA ALA A 585 -10.69 33.51 7.25
C ALA A 585 -10.59 34.62 6.18
N MET A 586 -10.55 34.23 4.91
CA MET A 586 -10.55 35.15 3.78
C MET A 586 -11.83 35.97 3.71
N HIS A 587 -12.99 35.33 3.82
CA HIS A 587 -14.29 36.01 3.79
C HIS A 587 -14.39 37.06 4.90
N GLY A 588 -14.05 36.68 6.13
CA GLY A 588 -14.06 37.60 7.27
C GLY A 588 -13.07 38.77 7.07
N ALA A 589 -11.89 38.51 6.50
CA ALA A 589 -10.93 39.57 6.20
C ALA A 589 -11.45 40.55 5.14
N LEU A 590 -12.07 40.05 4.06
CA LEU A 590 -12.59 40.88 2.97
C LEU A 590 -13.84 41.69 3.36
N THR A 591 -14.63 41.17 4.30
CA THR A 591 -15.87 41.82 4.78
C THR A 591 -15.67 42.64 6.06
N ALA A 592 -14.45 42.69 6.59
CA ALA A 592 -14.11 43.31 7.87
C ALA A 592 -14.94 42.78 9.06
N ASP A 593 -15.32 41.49 9.02
CA ASP A 593 -15.94 40.81 10.15
C ASP A 593 -14.91 40.58 11.25
N SER A 594 -15.16 41.20 12.41
CA SER A 594 -14.21 41.25 13.54
C SER A 594 -14.00 39.91 14.23
N ASP A 595 -14.93 38.96 14.07
CA ASP A 595 -14.96 37.72 14.84
C ASP A 595 -14.62 36.51 13.97
N THR A 596 -15.14 36.47 12.74
CA THR A 596 -15.01 35.32 11.85
C THR A 596 -13.56 35.06 11.43
N CYS A 597 -12.84 36.10 11.00
CA CYS A 597 -11.45 35.96 10.53
C CYS A 597 -10.48 35.41 11.59
N PRO A 598 -10.32 36.04 12.78
CA PRO A 598 -9.40 35.56 13.79
C PRO A 598 -9.81 34.19 14.37
N LYS A 599 -11.11 33.90 14.45
CA LYS A 599 -11.61 32.59 14.86
C LYS A 599 -11.21 31.49 13.87
N ALA A 600 -11.50 31.69 12.58
CA ALA A 600 -11.18 30.72 11.54
C ALA A 600 -9.66 30.47 11.42
N MET A 601 -8.84 31.53 11.52
CA MET A 601 -7.38 31.40 11.58
C MET A 601 -6.94 30.51 12.74
N ARG A 602 -7.39 30.80 13.98
CA ARG A 602 -6.97 30.03 15.17
C ARG A 602 -7.38 28.56 15.05
N GLU A 603 -8.64 28.30 14.73
CA GLU A 603 -9.16 26.94 14.57
C GLU A 603 -8.42 26.19 13.45
N GLY A 604 -8.12 26.86 12.34
CA GLY A 604 -7.36 26.29 11.23
C GLY A 604 -5.91 25.94 11.62
N LEU A 605 -5.19 26.84 12.31
CA LEU A 605 -3.82 26.58 12.76
C LEU A 605 -3.73 25.53 13.87
N GLU A 606 -4.74 25.46 14.74
CA GLU A 606 -4.87 24.37 15.72
C GLU A 606 -5.11 23.03 15.01
N LEU A 607 -6.00 22.99 14.02
CA LEU A 607 -6.25 21.79 13.23
C LEU A 607 -4.99 21.35 12.46
N ALA A 608 -4.25 22.29 11.87
CA ALA A 608 -3.00 22.02 11.17
C ALA A 608 -1.93 21.43 12.10
N ARG A 609 -1.68 22.08 13.26
CA ARG A 609 -0.73 21.58 14.28
C ARG A 609 -1.14 20.25 14.86
N ALA A 610 -2.44 20.06 15.08
CA ALA A 610 -2.95 18.79 15.50
C ALA A 610 -2.59 17.75 14.44
N THR A 611 -3.19 17.84 13.26
CA THR A 611 -3.13 16.78 12.24
C THR A 611 -1.78 16.60 11.55
N GLY A 612 -0.91 17.61 11.56
CA GLY A 612 0.30 17.67 10.74
C GLY A 612 0.04 18.10 9.29
N VAL A 613 -1.22 18.35 8.90
CA VAL A 613 -1.54 18.88 7.58
C VAL A 613 -1.36 20.38 7.64
N HIS A 614 -0.26 20.87 7.07
CA HIS A 614 0.09 22.29 7.10
C HIS A 614 -0.36 23.07 5.86
N THR A 615 -1.08 22.42 4.93
CA THR A 615 -1.63 23.07 3.75
C THR A 615 -2.46 24.29 4.16
N TRP A 616 -2.24 25.42 3.45
CA TRP A 616 -2.85 26.72 3.72
C TRP A 616 -2.48 27.42 5.03
N SER A 617 -1.57 26.88 5.87
CA SER A 617 -1.17 27.55 7.13
C SER A 617 -0.67 28.98 6.89
N PHE A 618 0.10 29.19 5.81
CA PHE A 618 0.55 30.51 5.40
C PHE A 618 -0.61 31.45 5.05
N GLN A 619 -1.61 30.97 4.31
CA GLN A 619 -2.77 31.79 3.93
C GLN A 619 -3.62 32.15 5.15
N LEU A 620 -3.84 31.21 6.08
CA LEU A 620 -4.53 31.49 7.35
C LEU A 620 -3.82 32.60 8.12
N LEU A 621 -2.50 32.53 8.24
CA LEU A 621 -1.69 33.58 8.89
C LEU A 621 -1.79 34.91 8.14
N ALA A 622 -1.72 34.89 6.80
CA ALA A 622 -1.81 36.10 5.98
C ALA A 622 -3.17 36.80 6.15
N TYR A 623 -4.28 36.06 6.10
CA TYR A 623 -5.61 36.62 6.32
C TYR A 623 -5.80 37.12 7.74
N GLY A 624 -5.35 36.36 8.74
CA GLY A 624 -5.45 36.80 10.13
C GLY A 624 -4.61 38.04 10.44
N TYR A 625 -3.40 38.12 9.87
CA TYR A 625 -2.55 39.31 9.95
C TYR A 625 -3.24 40.52 9.30
N GLY A 626 -3.73 40.36 8.07
CA GLY A 626 -4.47 41.41 7.36
C GLY A 626 -5.73 41.87 8.11
N GLY A 627 -6.50 40.92 8.64
CA GLY A 627 -7.69 41.20 9.45
C GLY A 627 -7.37 41.89 10.78
N ALA A 628 -6.23 41.61 11.40
CA ALA A 628 -5.76 42.34 12.58
C ALA A 628 -5.38 43.79 12.22
N LEU A 629 -4.64 44.00 11.14
CA LEU A 629 -4.28 45.33 10.66
C LEU A 629 -5.49 46.17 10.26
N ALA A 630 -6.48 45.57 9.57
CA ALA A 630 -7.71 46.26 9.18
C ALA A 630 -8.50 46.80 10.40
N ARG A 631 -8.35 46.13 11.55
CA ARG A 631 -8.95 46.54 12.85
C ARG A 631 -8.03 47.40 13.70
N GLN A 632 -6.83 47.74 13.22
CA GLN A 632 -5.79 48.45 13.98
C GLN A 632 -5.33 47.71 15.26
N ASP A 633 -5.49 46.39 15.30
CA ASP A 633 -5.06 45.51 16.40
C ASP A 633 -3.59 45.12 16.20
N LEU A 634 -2.69 46.08 16.47
CA LEU A 634 -1.25 45.94 16.21
C LEU A 634 -0.58 44.87 17.08
N GLU A 635 -1.11 44.62 18.28
CA GLU A 635 -0.59 43.57 19.16
C GLU A 635 -0.87 42.18 18.60
N ALA A 636 -2.10 41.92 18.16
CA ALA A 636 -2.45 40.67 17.49
C ALA A 636 -1.67 40.50 16.17
N ALA A 637 -1.55 41.56 15.37
CA ALA A 637 -0.76 41.53 14.13
C ALA A 637 0.71 41.19 14.40
N ALA A 638 1.33 41.82 15.40
CA ALA A 638 2.70 41.52 15.82
C ALA A 638 2.85 40.10 16.39
N GLY A 639 1.81 39.56 17.03
CA GLY A 639 1.77 38.18 17.50
C GLY A 639 1.73 37.15 16.38
N ILE A 640 1.00 37.43 15.29
CA ILE A 640 0.87 36.55 14.12
C ILE A 640 2.12 36.59 13.23
N ALA A 641 2.79 37.74 13.16
CA ALA A 641 4.00 37.94 12.35
C ALA A 641 5.26 37.27 12.94
N ARG A 642 5.28 37.00 14.25
CA ARG A 642 6.35 36.24 14.94
C ARG A 642 6.10 34.76 14.81
#